data_AF-A0AAE0VJR3-F1
#
_entry.id   AF-A0AAE0VJR3-F1
#
_cell.length_a   1.000
_cell.length_b   1.000
_cell.length_c   1.000
_cell.angle_alpha   90.00
_cell.angle_beta   90.00
_cell.angle_gamma   90.00
#
_symmetry.space_group_name_H-M   'P 1'
#
loop_
_entity.id
_entity.type
_entity.pdbx_description
1 polymer ?
#
loop_
_entity_poly.entity_id
_entity_poly.type
_entity_poly.pdbx_seq_one_letter_code
_entity_poly.pdbx_strand_id
1 'polypeptide(L)'
;MESTDESLKKQFQLLQEQQQKKLLRRKQRKEEREKSAMSAVSASSNAFGIDDNLNLKLSEPPKINNSYLSEELVDHLNNQIRELKDENGRAYRLLSERDFEIRNLKKKWEEEKAAMAAAGGPVTNETAGLKIVELSKKVRDLTAELESEKTKSKQLSKKCHDFQQQLSNITTETRSMTGSSTSLRSIQVEEKPEGEIDVKGLQEKLKQTESKLLDFKNQCSTLKQELNKAQKALQAEVGDNVNVQTCLNGTSNWRGRAQQILALHKRVEELKSQLESQNVSGEGDIYDLTGDSTSARRKTAVDRQREQQRKIEKERKEAQEKQAAEMKTLEEENNSLKQKLDASKTRNKVLSNEVKANKQQLQTLLQKGQHDDELIEALMKQQTQLRQMLDDATRAQHEVISKNQEKLTEMAAKTQHDNNIVEQLKKIVQEKEGKVKHLEQEIHQLKLNHLQKTQMEGVDSLFYPRPIRQQPSGIPVRQQSTLSSRPSTAGNDIVELEFTVDSATPTPQSRLSERPPSGKSTSVGESQGAGDLSWAPPSRKSNSRPPSGLNNVDRQLLVDLQHQCQEHVTSAKVAEVEREKLMELVQVLQSRLDEANKKYNDCQNELIQQRRKNVQLEKQSGKAKLDGKGGGTSARKKSTAKSSLSASVTAMPTSNEEEQPTTITNVEELQINLEIQRDENEALKAALQSTLKAKEEDLKMYNTMIEETKKVFLQALRQYKQNVAGT
;
A
#
# COMPACT_ATOMS: atom_id res chain seq x y z
N MET A 1 11.31 46.49 -45.35
CA MET A 1 11.43 45.11 -44.82
C MET A 1 12.59 44.97 -43.84
N GLU A 2 13.40 46.02 -43.65
CA GLU A 2 14.65 45.97 -42.91
C GLU A 2 14.50 45.69 -41.41
N SER A 3 13.38 46.05 -40.77
CA SER A 3 13.20 45.85 -39.32
C SER A 3 13.32 44.38 -38.88
N THR A 4 12.83 43.42 -39.66
CA THR A 4 13.00 41.98 -39.40
C THR A 4 14.44 41.52 -39.64
N ASP A 5 15.13 42.15 -40.59
CA ASP A 5 16.51 41.82 -40.95
C ASP A 5 17.52 42.39 -39.95
N GLU A 6 17.26 43.60 -39.42
CA GLU A 6 17.93 44.12 -38.23
C GLU A 6 17.75 43.22 -37.01
N SER A 7 16.53 42.67 -36.81
CA SER A 7 16.25 41.78 -35.69
C SER A 7 17.08 40.49 -35.80
N LEU A 8 17.12 39.87 -36.98
CA LEU A 8 18.01 38.74 -37.28
C LEU A 8 19.48 39.11 -37.09
N LYS A 9 19.92 40.27 -37.58
CA LYS A 9 21.31 40.75 -37.44
C LYS A 9 21.70 40.97 -35.98
N LYS A 10 20.78 41.53 -35.16
CA LYS A 10 20.95 41.70 -33.70
C LYS A 10 20.98 40.35 -32.97
N GLN A 11 20.15 39.38 -33.37
CA GLN A 11 20.21 38.00 -32.83
C GLN A 11 21.52 37.28 -33.22
N PHE A 12 22.00 37.45 -34.46
CA PHE A 12 23.27 36.88 -34.92
C PHE A 12 24.47 37.51 -34.21
N GLN A 13 24.46 38.84 -34.02
CA GLN A 13 25.45 39.57 -33.22
C GLN A 13 25.50 39.02 -31.77
N LEU A 14 24.34 38.84 -31.13
CA LEU A 14 24.23 38.29 -29.78
C LEU A 14 24.74 36.85 -29.69
N LEU A 15 24.45 36.02 -30.70
CA LEU A 15 24.95 34.64 -30.79
C LEU A 15 26.48 34.60 -30.97
N GLN A 16 27.03 35.52 -31.78
CA GLN A 16 28.47 35.65 -31.99
C GLN A 16 29.19 36.12 -30.72
N GLU A 17 28.63 37.09 -29.99
CA GLU A 17 29.12 37.51 -28.66
C GLU A 17 29.05 36.35 -27.65
N GLN A 18 27.95 35.59 -27.63
CA GLN A 18 27.79 34.43 -26.76
C GLN A 18 28.85 33.35 -27.06
N GLN A 19 29.17 33.10 -28.33
CA GLN A 19 30.26 32.21 -28.73
C GLN A 19 31.62 32.73 -28.27
N GLN A 20 31.93 34.01 -28.49
CA GLN A 20 33.18 34.64 -28.00
C GLN A 20 33.31 34.53 -26.47
N LYS A 21 32.22 34.78 -25.73
CA LYS A 21 32.16 34.68 -24.27
C LYS A 21 32.32 33.24 -23.77
N LYS A 22 31.80 32.25 -24.51
CA LYS A 22 32.03 30.81 -24.25
C LYS A 22 33.49 30.43 -24.50
N LEU A 23 34.12 30.99 -25.54
CA LEU A 23 35.53 30.81 -25.88
C LEU A 23 36.46 31.44 -24.82
N LEU A 24 36.13 32.64 -24.34
CA LEU A 24 36.86 33.33 -23.27
C LEU A 24 36.79 32.54 -21.95
N ARG A 25 35.60 32.02 -21.57
CA ARG A 25 35.45 31.09 -20.43
C ARG A 25 36.24 29.78 -20.62
N ARG A 26 36.39 29.30 -21.86
CA ARG A 26 37.23 28.11 -22.16
C ARG A 26 38.71 28.42 -21.97
N LYS A 27 39.18 29.63 -22.31
CA LYS A 27 40.54 30.12 -22.04
C LYS A 27 40.79 30.33 -20.55
N GLN A 28 39.88 31.00 -19.84
CA GLN A 28 39.96 31.18 -18.38
C GLN A 28 40.05 29.84 -17.63
N ARG A 29 39.18 28.87 -17.94
CA ARG A 29 39.28 27.51 -17.37
C ARG A 29 40.57 26.78 -17.72
N LYS A 30 41.22 27.09 -18.85
CA LYS A 30 42.54 26.53 -19.19
C LYS A 30 43.64 27.17 -18.35
N GLU A 31 43.65 28.50 -18.22
CA GLU A 31 44.58 29.24 -17.36
C GLU A 31 44.42 28.93 -15.87
N GLU A 32 43.18 28.72 -15.39
CA GLU A 32 42.89 28.23 -14.04
C GLU A 32 43.49 26.84 -13.83
N ARG A 33 43.26 25.91 -14.76
CA ARG A 33 43.76 24.53 -14.69
C ARG A 33 45.28 24.43 -14.84
N GLU A 34 45.89 25.33 -15.61
CA GLU A 34 47.35 25.47 -15.73
C GLU A 34 47.96 26.06 -14.44
N LYS A 35 47.32 27.05 -13.81
CA LYS A 35 47.71 27.53 -12.47
C LYS A 35 47.56 26.43 -11.41
N SER A 36 46.49 25.64 -11.45
CA SER A 36 46.34 24.47 -10.58
C SER A 36 47.44 23.44 -10.80
N ALA A 37 47.82 23.16 -12.06
CA ALA A 37 48.89 22.23 -12.38
C ALA A 37 50.27 22.75 -11.93
N MET A 38 50.59 24.02 -12.17
CA MET A 38 51.85 24.63 -11.73
C MET A 38 51.97 24.68 -10.20
N SER A 39 50.85 24.84 -9.48
CA SER A 39 50.79 24.74 -8.01
C SER A 39 50.91 23.32 -7.46
N ALA A 40 50.72 22.29 -8.30
CA ALA A 40 50.90 20.88 -7.92
C ALA A 40 52.31 20.36 -8.24
N VAL A 41 52.88 20.78 -9.38
CA VAL A 41 54.24 20.37 -9.81
C VAL A 41 55.34 20.96 -8.92
N SER A 42 55.14 22.17 -8.36
CA SER A 42 56.08 22.78 -7.42
C SER A 42 56.17 22.09 -6.06
N ALA A 43 55.24 21.19 -5.73
CA ALA A 43 55.22 20.45 -4.47
C ALA A 43 55.81 19.02 -4.55
N SER A 44 56.23 18.56 -5.74
CA SER A 44 56.73 17.19 -5.94
C SER A 44 58.05 17.17 -6.74
N SER A 45 59.12 17.62 -6.08
CA SER A 45 60.49 17.53 -6.61
C SER A 45 61.49 17.09 -5.52
N ASN A 46 61.28 15.90 -4.97
CA ASN A 46 62.31 15.14 -4.22
C ASN A 46 61.94 13.64 -4.20
N ALA A 47 62.24 12.94 -5.30
CA ALA A 47 61.98 11.51 -5.47
C ALA A 47 63.21 10.79 -6.09
N PHE A 48 64.35 10.95 -5.43
CA PHE A 48 65.36 9.91 -5.21
C PHE A 48 65.64 8.91 -6.37
N GLY A 49 66.53 9.31 -7.29
CA GLY A 49 67.36 8.37 -8.04
C GLY A 49 68.76 8.34 -7.42
N ILE A 50 69.32 7.16 -7.14
CA ILE A 50 70.72 6.99 -6.76
C ILE A 50 71.52 6.70 -8.03
N ASP A 51 72.57 7.48 -8.29
CA ASP A 51 73.72 7.04 -9.07
C ASP A 51 74.90 6.81 -8.11
N ASP A 52 75.40 5.57 -8.07
CA ASP A 52 76.37 5.12 -7.08
C ASP A 52 77.81 5.27 -7.60
N ASN A 53 78.63 6.04 -6.90
CA ASN A 53 80.03 6.33 -7.27
C ASN A 53 80.93 6.39 -6.03
N LEU A 54 81.09 5.24 -5.35
CA LEU A 54 82.09 5.07 -4.29
C LEU A 54 83.51 5.29 -4.83
N ASN A 55 84.18 6.35 -4.37
CA ASN A 55 85.59 6.60 -4.64
C ASN A 55 86.34 6.65 -3.30
N LEU A 56 87.04 5.56 -2.95
CA LEU A 56 87.55 5.28 -1.61
C LEU A 56 88.69 6.22 -1.17
N LYS A 57 88.75 6.51 0.14
CA LYS A 57 89.97 6.35 0.96
C LYS A 57 89.67 6.34 2.48
N LEU A 58 90.54 5.68 3.22
CA LEU A 58 90.47 5.46 4.68
C LEU A 58 91.49 6.34 5.42
N SER A 59 91.10 6.95 6.54
CA SER A 59 92.02 7.37 7.61
C SER A 59 91.32 7.54 8.96
N GLU A 60 92.07 7.28 10.03
CA GLU A 60 91.71 7.03 11.43
C GLU A 60 90.87 8.10 12.19
N PRO A 61 90.21 7.73 13.32
CA PRO A 61 89.38 8.64 14.12
C PRO A 61 90.19 9.49 15.11
N PRO A 62 89.69 10.70 15.46
CA PRO A 62 89.39 10.90 16.88
C PRO A 62 88.12 11.74 17.19
N LYS A 63 87.34 11.19 18.13
CA LYS A 63 86.57 11.87 19.21
C LYS A 63 85.70 13.11 18.91
N ILE A 64 84.39 12.86 19.11
CA ILE A 64 83.42 13.70 19.85
C ILE A 64 83.04 15.04 19.22
N ASN A 65 81.80 15.09 18.73
CA ASN A 65 80.83 16.08 19.21
C ASN A 65 79.42 15.48 19.16
N ASN A 66 78.94 14.91 20.28
CA ASN A 66 77.52 14.64 20.49
C ASN A 66 76.80 15.98 20.73
N SER A 67 76.67 16.77 19.67
CA SER A 67 75.96 18.05 19.69
C SER A 67 74.45 17.81 19.70
N TYR A 68 73.93 17.47 20.87
CA TYR A 68 72.52 17.54 21.30
C TYR A 68 71.52 17.81 20.16
N LEU A 69 71.07 16.73 19.49
CA LEU A 69 69.69 16.72 19.01
C LEU A 69 68.81 16.86 20.26
N SER A 70 68.04 17.94 20.34
CA SER A 70 67.17 18.16 21.50
C SER A 70 66.23 16.96 21.65
N GLU A 71 66.13 16.45 22.87
CA GLU A 71 65.26 15.30 23.21
C GLU A 71 63.81 15.60 22.80
N GLU A 72 63.38 16.85 22.99
CA GLU A 72 62.12 17.44 22.52
C GLU A 72 61.90 17.36 20.99
N LEU A 73 62.95 17.50 20.18
CA LEU A 73 62.87 17.35 18.72
C LEU A 73 62.76 15.88 18.32
N VAL A 74 63.48 14.99 19.01
CA VAL A 74 63.39 13.54 18.80
C VAL A 74 61.98 13.04 19.15
N ASP A 75 61.42 13.50 20.27
CA ASP A 75 60.04 13.19 20.67
C ASP A 75 58.99 13.81 19.74
N HIS A 76 59.18 15.05 19.28
CA HIS A 76 58.29 15.65 18.27
C HIS A 76 58.26 14.83 16.98
N LEU A 77 59.42 14.42 16.46
CA LEU A 77 59.52 13.57 15.27
C LEU A 77 58.95 12.16 15.51
N ASN A 78 59.17 11.56 16.69
CA ASN A 78 58.58 10.27 17.05
C ASN A 78 57.05 10.33 17.14
N ASN A 79 56.50 11.42 17.69
CA ASN A 79 55.05 11.64 17.74
C ASN A 79 54.48 11.86 16.33
N GLN A 80 55.11 12.68 15.49
CA GLN A 80 54.70 12.86 14.09
C GLN A 80 54.76 11.53 13.30
N ILE A 81 55.78 10.70 13.53
CA ILE A 81 55.90 9.36 12.93
C ILE A 81 54.78 8.42 13.43
N ARG A 82 54.32 8.56 14.68
CA ARG A 82 53.17 7.80 15.21
C ARG A 82 51.85 8.28 14.57
N GLU A 83 51.61 9.58 14.55
CA GLU A 83 50.42 10.19 13.94
C GLU A 83 50.29 9.79 12.46
N LEU A 84 51.37 9.91 11.68
CA LEU A 84 51.40 9.49 10.27
C LEU A 84 51.17 7.98 10.09
N LYS A 85 51.61 7.13 11.04
CA LYS A 85 51.30 5.68 11.02
C LYS A 85 49.82 5.43 11.31
N ASP A 86 49.23 6.15 12.26
CA ASP A 86 47.81 6.01 12.62
C ASP A 86 46.89 6.58 11.52
N GLU A 87 47.30 7.66 10.84
CA GLU A 87 46.63 8.16 9.63
C GLU A 87 46.71 7.17 8.47
N ASN A 88 47.90 6.64 8.18
CA ASN A 88 48.08 5.64 7.12
C ASN A 88 47.30 4.34 7.43
N GLY A 89 47.27 3.90 8.69
CA GLY A 89 46.43 2.78 9.14
C GLY A 89 44.92 3.04 8.98
N ARG A 90 44.46 4.27 9.20
CA ARG A 90 43.07 4.69 8.92
C ARG A 90 42.80 4.72 7.40
N ALA A 91 43.76 5.19 6.59
CA ALA A 91 43.65 5.20 5.14
C ALA A 91 43.56 3.78 4.54
N TYR A 92 44.41 2.84 4.98
CA TYR A 92 44.34 1.43 4.56
C TYR A 92 43.01 0.78 4.94
N ARG A 93 42.46 1.08 6.13
CA ARG A 93 41.13 0.58 6.53
C ARG A 93 40.04 1.08 5.58
N LEU A 94 39.98 2.40 5.34
CA LEU A 94 39.00 3.01 4.44
C LEU A 94 39.16 2.50 2.99
N LEU A 95 40.39 2.28 2.52
CA LEU A 95 40.64 1.63 1.23
C LEU A 95 40.03 0.22 1.18
N SER A 96 40.27 -0.61 2.20
CA SER A 96 39.75 -1.97 2.27
C SER A 96 38.21 -2.04 2.33
N GLU A 97 37.57 -1.05 2.97
CA GLU A 97 36.12 -0.86 2.98
C GLU A 97 35.59 -0.52 1.58
N ARG A 98 36.24 0.40 0.87
CA ARG A 98 35.86 0.76 -0.52
C ARG A 98 36.13 -0.38 -1.50
N ASP A 99 37.20 -1.14 -1.34
CA ASP A 99 37.46 -2.34 -2.14
C ASP A 99 36.44 -3.45 -1.86
N PHE A 100 35.92 -3.56 -0.64
CA PHE A 100 34.79 -4.44 -0.33
C PHE A 100 33.48 -3.94 -0.97
N GLU A 101 33.20 -2.64 -0.89
CA GLU A 101 32.04 -2.01 -1.52
C GLU A 101 32.05 -2.19 -3.04
N ILE A 102 33.19 -1.93 -3.71
CA ILE A 102 33.38 -2.12 -5.15
C ILE A 102 33.17 -3.58 -5.55
N ARG A 103 33.67 -4.54 -4.76
CA ARG A 103 33.42 -5.98 -5.00
C ARG A 103 31.94 -6.34 -4.86
N ASN A 104 31.25 -5.80 -3.85
CA ASN A 104 29.82 -6.02 -3.63
C ASN A 104 28.97 -5.41 -4.77
N LEU A 105 29.31 -4.20 -5.23
CA LEU A 105 28.66 -3.54 -6.36
C LEU A 105 28.88 -4.30 -7.68
N LYS A 106 30.11 -4.78 -7.95
CA LYS A 106 30.40 -5.64 -9.11
C LYS A 106 29.59 -6.94 -9.06
N LYS A 107 29.55 -7.62 -7.91
CA LYS A 107 28.74 -8.84 -7.70
C LYS A 107 27.25 -8.59 -7.98
N LYS A 108 26.68 -7.50 -7.44
CA LYS A 108 25.29 -7.10 -7.72
C LYS A 108 25.05 -6.82 -9.20
N TRP A 109 25.96 -6.13 -9.87
CA TRP A 109 25.86 -5.86 -11.31
C TRP A 109 25.94 -7.13 -12.16
N GLU A 110 26.78 -8.10 -11.77
CA GLU A 110 26.86 -9.41 -12.41
C GLU A 110 25.59 -10.25 -12.17
N GLU A 111 25.02 -10.21 -10.96
CA GLU A 111 23.74 -10.85 -10.61
C GLU A 111 22.57 -10.22 -11.37
N GLU A 112 22.49 -8.89 -11.44
CA GLU A 112 21.48 -8.15 -12.21
C GLU A 112 21.59 -8.40 -13.72
N LYS A 113 22.82 -8.43 -14.25
CA LYS A 113 23.10 -8.76 -15.65
C LYS A 113 22.74 -10.22 -15.97
N ALA A 114 22.99 -11.15 -15.05
CA ALA A 114 22.56 -12.54 -15.17
C ALA A 114 21.01 -12.66 -15.12
N ALA A 115 20.36 -11.89 -14.25
CA ALA A 115 18.90 -11.82 -14.19
C ALA A 115 18.29 -11.25 -15.47
N MET A 116 18.85 -10.16 -16.04
CA MET A 116 18.42 -9.64 -17.35
C MET A 116 18.68 -10.63 -18.49
N ALA A 117 19.80 -11.36 -18.48
CA ALA A 117 20.05 -12.43 -19.44
C ALA A 117 18.99 -13.53 -19.36
N ALA A 118 18.63 -13.97 -18.14
CA ALA A 118 17.59 -14.98 -17.91
C ALA A 118 16.16 -14.47 -18.22
N ALA A 119 15.92 -13.15 -18.13
CA ALA A 119 14.60 -12.55 -18.36
C ALA A 119 14.28 -12.26 -19.84
N GLY A 120 15.23 -12.44 -20.76
CA GLY A 120 15.03 -12.19 -22.20
C GLY A 120 16.23 -11.65 -22.96
N GLY A 121 17.36 -11.41 -22.28
CA GLY A 121 18.57 -10.87 -22.90
C GLY A 121 18.55 -9.33 -23.04
N PRO A 122 19.64 -8.73 -23.54
CA PRO A 122 19.70 -7.29 -23.77
C PRO A 122 18.68 -6.89 -24.82
N VAL A 123 17.83 -5.89 -24.51
CA VAL A 123 16.94 -5.29 -25.51
C VAL A 123 17.81 -4.54 -26.52
N THR A 124 18.08 -5.18 -27.66
CA THR A 124 18.84 -4.55 -28.74
C THR A 124 18.07 -3.34 -29.28
N ASN A 125 18.79 -2.37 -29.87
CA ASN A 125 18.15 -1.20 -30.50
C ASN A 125 17.15 -1.60 -31.60
N GLU A 126 17.35 -2.76 -32.24
CA GLU A 126 16.42 -3.35 -33.21
C GLU A 126 15.16 -3.90 -32.54
N THR A 127 15.29 -4.62 -31.42
CA THR A 127 14.15 -5.06 -30.58
C THR A 127 13.35 -3.87 -30.05
N ALA A 128 14.03 -2.82 -29.58
CA ALA A 128 13.40 -1.57 -29.14
C ALA A 128 12.67 -0.88 -30.30
N GLY A 129 13.31 -0.76 -31.48
CA GLY A 129 12.71 -0.18 -32.68
C GLY A 129 11.43 -0.91 -33.13
N LEU A 130 11.46 -2.25 -33.16
CA LEU A 130 10.28 -3.06 -33.45
C LEU A 130 9.15 -2.82 -32.44
N LYS A 131 9.46 -2.76 -31.14
CA LYS A 131 8.46 -2.50 -30.10
C LYS A 131 7.89 -1.08 -30.18
N ILE A 132 8.72 -0.08 -30.49
CA ILE A 132 8.28 1.30 -30.73
C ILE A 132 7.35 1.38 -31.93
N VAL A 133 7.61 0.66 -33.03
CA VAL A 133 6.74 0.60 -34.21
C VAL A 133 5.42 -0.11 -33.89
N GLU A 134 5.44 -1.23 -33.16
CA GLU A 134 4.25 -1.96 -32.71
C GLU A 134 3.36 -1.08 -31.82
N LEU A 135 3.93 -0.43 -30.81
CA LEU A 135 3.22 0.49 -29.93
C LEU A 135 2.69 1.71 -30.70
N SER A 136 3.49 2.27 -31.61
CA SER A 136 3.08 3.39 -32.47
C SER A 136 1.99 3.01 -33.48
N LYS A 137 1.83 1.73 -33.82
CA LYS A 137 0.66 1.22 -34.56
C LYS A 137 -0.54 1.12 -33.60
N LYS A 138 -0.38 0.43 -32.47
CA LYS A 138 -1.44 0.22 -31.48
C LYS A 138 -2.06 1.51 -30.94
N VAL A 139 -1.25 2.57 -30.77
CA VAL A 139 -1.72 3.92 -30.39
C VAL A 139 -2.58 4.55 -31.49
N ARG A 140 -2.26 4.38 -32.78
CA ARG A 140 -3.11 4.84 -33.89
C ARG A 140 -4.42 4.06 -33.96
N ASP A 141 -4.34 2.74 -33.83
CA ASP A 141 -5.51 1.86 -33.86
C ASP A 141 -6.49 2.21 -32.72
N LEU A 142 -5.99 2.38 -31.48
CA LEU A 142 -6.78 2.83 -30.32
C LEU A 142 -7.31 4.26 -30.47
N THR A 143 -6.59 5.16 -31.15
CA THR A 143 -7.06 6.53 -31.41
C THR A 143 -8.25 6.51 -32.37
N ALA A 144 -8.18 5.73 -33.44
CA ALA A 144 -9.29 5.56 -34.39
C ALA A 144 -10.51 4.89 -33.74
N GLU A 145 -10.29 3.88 -32.89
CA GLU A 145 -11.36 3.23 -32.13
C GLU A 145 -12.05 4.20 -31.16
N LEU A 146 -11.28 5.02 -30.44
CA LEU A 146 -11.76 6.08 -29.55
C LEU A 146 -12.49 7.22 -30.28
N GLU A 147 -12.05 7.61 -31.48
CA GLU A 147 -12.81 8.53 -32.32
C GLU A 147 -14.13 7.91 -32.81
N SER A 148 -14.12 6.63 -33.19
CA SER A 148 -15.34 5.90 -33.55
C SER A 148 -16.36 5.90 -32.39
N GLU A 149 -15.90 5.64 -31.16
CA GLU A 149 -16.78 5.60 -29.99
C GLU A 149 -17.28 7.00 -29.58
N LYS A 150 -16.44 8.04 -29.73
CA LYS A 150 -16.90 9.43 -29.61
C LYS A 150 -17.99 9.78 -30.63
N THR A 151 -17.97 9.24 -31.85
CA THR A 151 -19.07 9.46 -32.81
C THR A 151 -20.35 8.70 -32.43
N LYS A 152 -20.25 7.43 -31.98
CA LYS A 152 -21.39 6.66 -31.47
C LYS A 152 -22.03 7.33 -30.25
N SER A 153 -21.21 7.78 -29.30
CA SER A 153 -21.64 8.52 -28.10
C SER A 153 -22.40 9.81 -28.47
N LYS A 154 -21.89 10.60 -29.44
CA LYS A 154 -22.61 11.79 -29.95
C LYS A 154 -23.94 11.43 -30.62
N GLN A 155 -24.02 10.33 -31.38
CA GLN A 155 -25.26 9.87 -32.00
C GLN A 155 -26.29 9.40 -30.96
N LEU A 156 -25.86 8.71 -29.90
CA LEU A 156 -26.72 8.30 -28.79
C LEU A 156 -27.19 9.50 -27.97
N SER A 157 -26.30 10.44 -27.65
CA SER A 157 -26.64 11.70 -26.98
C SER A 157 -27.68 12.50 -27.77
N LYS A 158 -27.54 12.58 -29.11
CA LYS A 158 -28.57 13.20 -29.96
C LYS A 158 -29.90 12.44 -29.85
N LYS A 159 -29.92 11.11 -29.99
CA LYS A 159 -31.16 10.32 -29.87
C LYS A 159 -31.83 10.50 -28.50
N CYS A 160 -31.07 10.58 -27.41
CA CYS A 160 -31.60 10.87 -26.08
C CYS A 160 -32.23 12.26 -26.02
N HIS A 161 -31.62 13.28 -26.64
CA HIS A 161 -32.21 14.62 -26.75
C HIS A 161 -33.48 14.63 -27.62
N ASP A 162 -33.45 13.98 -28.78
CA ASP A 162 -34.60 13.84 -29.68
C ASP A 162 -35.79 13.15 -28.96
N PHE A 163 -35.54 12.09 -28.17
CA PHE A 163 -36.55 11.44 -27.33
C PHE A 163 -37.01 12.30 -26.14
N GLN A 164 -36.11 13.04 -25.51
CA GLN A 164 -36.46 13.96 -24.41
C GLN A 164 -37.36 15.09 -24.92
N GLN A 165 -37.12 15.58 -26.14
CA GLN A 165 -37.96 16.56 -26.82
C GLN A 165 -39.33 15.98 -27.22
N GLN A 166 -39.38 14.72 -27.68
CA GLN A 166 -40.66 14.03 -27.91
C GLN A 166 -41.46 13.88 -26.61
N LEU A 167 -40.80 13.51 -25.50
CA LEU A 167 -41.45 13.43 -24.18
C LEU A 167 -41.93 14.78 -23.66
N SER A 168 -41.18 15.87 -23.86
CA SER A 168 -41.66 17.22 -23.50
C SER A 168 -42.87 17.63 -24.33
N ASN A 169 -42.87 17.33 -25.64
CA ASN A 169 -43.97 17.66 -26.54
C ASN A 169 -45.24 16.88 -26.17
N ILE A 170 -45.14 15.56 -25.95
CA ILE A 170 -46.25 14.72 -25.45
C ILE A 170 -46.76 15.24 -24.10
N THR A 171 -45.87 15.70 -23.21
CA THR A 171 -46.26 16.29 -21.91
C THR A 171 -47.05 17.59 -22.10
N THR A 172 -46.67 18.46 -23.05
CA THR A 172 -47.44 19.68 -23.38
C THR A 172 -48.76 19.39 -24.09
N GLU A 173 -48.79 18.43 -25.01
CA GLU A 173 -50.02 17.99 -25.69
C GLU A 173 -51.01 17.41 -24.68
N THR A 174 -50.57 16.49 -23.82
CA THR A 174 -51.37 15.94 -22.71
C THR A 174 -51.94 17.05 -21.83
N ARG A 175 -51.12 18.06 -21.49
CA ARG A 175 -51.54 19.20 -20.65
C ARG A 175 -52.53 20.15 -21.35
N SER A 176 -52.56 20.19 -22.68
CA SER A 176 -53.62 20.88 -23.45
C SER A 176 -54.92 20.07 -23.53
N MET A 177 -54.84 18.74 -23.47
CA MET A 177 -56.01 17.84 -23.54
C MET A 177 -56.72 17.65 -22.19
N THR A 178 -56.05 17.85 -21.06
CA THR A 178 -56.64 17.76 -19.70
C THR A 178 -57.52 18.96 -19.31
N GLY A 179 -58.04 19.72 -20.29
CA GLY A 179 -58.80 20.96 -20.09
C GLY A 179 -60.32 20.79 -19.96
N SER A 180 -60.88 19.57 -19.93
CA SER A 180 -62.34 19.35 -19.85
C SER A 180 -62.72 17.96 -19.33
N SER A 181 -63.93 17.88 -18.73
CA SER A 181 -64.58 16.72 -18.09
C SER A 181 -63.78 16.03 -16.96
N THR A 182 -64.19 15.98 -15.67
CA THR A 182 -65.47 15.74 -14.97
C THR A 182 -65.95 14.28 -14.92
N SER A 183 -66.13 13.78 -13.67
CA SER A 183 -66.89 12.57 -13.28
C SER A 183 -66.26 11.22 -13.70
N LEU A 184 -65.94 10.29 -12.78
CA LEU A 184 -66.88 9.66 -11.85
C LEU A 184 -66.24 9.02 -10.60
N ARG A 185 -67.08 8.90 -9.56
CA ARG A 185 -67.03 7.98 -8.40
C ARG A 185 -67.13 6.50 -8.84
N SER A 186 -66.92 5.44 -8.05
CA SER A 186 -66.34 5.15 -6.71
C SER A 186 -66.56 3.65 -6.42
N ILE A 187 -65.86 3.02 -5.46
CA ILE A 187 -66.44 2.03 -4.53
C ILE A 187 -65.43 1.70 -3.40
N GLN A 188 -65.94 1.36 -2.21
CA GLN A 188 -65.17 0.99 -1.02
C GLN A 188 -65.19 -0.54 -0.81
N VAL A 189 -64.17 -1.07 -0.15
CA VAL A 189 -64.26 -2.30 0.66
C VAL A 189 -63.52 -2.03 1.98
N GLU A 190 -64.00 -2.61 3.08
CA GLU A 190 -63.69 -2.21 4.46
C GLU A 190 -62.49 -2.94 5.11
N GLU A 191 -62.24 -2.59 6.36
CA GLU A 191 -61.21 -3.10 7.28
C GLU A 191 -61.32 -4.60 7.61
N LYS A 192 -60.19 -5.29 7.86
CA LYS A 192 -59.73 -5.76 9.20
C LYS A 192 -58.63 -6.83 9.11
N PRO A 193 -57.85 -7.09 10.18
CA PRO A 193 -56.51 -7.64 10.05
C PRO A 193 -56.32 -9.00 10.74
N GLU A 194 -55.97 -10.03 9.97
CA GLU A 194 -55.47 -11.31 10.50
C GLU A 194 -54.30 -11.84 9.64
N GLY A 195 -53.34 -12.49 10.30
CA GLY A 195 -52.18 -13.11 9.66
C GLY A 195 -51.01 -12.16 9.42
N GLU A 196 -49.85 -12.52 10.00
CA GLU A 196 -48.55 -11.98 9.60
C GLU A 196 -48.31 -12.34 8.12
N ILE A 197 -48.51 -11.38 7.22
CA ILE A 197 -48.37 -11.61 5.78
C ILE A 197 -46.90 -11.91 5.49
N ASP A 198 -46.62 -13.15 5.07
CA ASP A 198 -45.28 -13.56 4.64
C ASP A 198 -44.90 -12.87 3.31
N VAL A 199 -44.42 -11.63 3.43
CA VAL A 199 -43.93 -10.81 2.32
C VAL A 199 -42.79 -11.52 1.58
N LYS A 200 -41.99 -12.36 2.26
CA LYS A 200 -40.90 -13.12 1.64
C LYS A 200 -41.45 -14.25 0.78
N GLY A 201 -42.34 -15.09 1.31
CA GLY A 201 -43.00 -16.15 0.55
C GLY A 201 -43.89 -15.63 -0.58
N LEU A 202 -44.50 -14.45 -0.43
CA LEU A 202 -45.19 -13.76 -1.54
C LEU A 202 -44.21 -13.23 -2.59
N GLN A 203 -43.09 -12.62 -2.18
CA GLN A 203 -42.05 -12.13 -3.10
C GLN A 203 -41.31 -13.28 -3.82
N GLU A 204 -41.14 -14.44 -3.18
CA GLU A 204 -40.60 -15.65 -3.79
C GLU A 204 -41.60 -16.28 -4.76
N LYS A 205 -42.89 -16.36 -4.39
CA LYS A 205 -43.95 -16.76 -5.33
C LYS A 205 -44.02 -15.83 -6.54
N LEU A 206 -43.87 -14.50 -6.34
CA LEU A 206 -43.81 -13.52 -7.42
C LEU A 206 -42.60 -13.76 -8.34
N LYS A 207 -41.39 -13.91 -7.78
CA LYS A 207 -40.20 -14.26 -8.59
C LYS A 207 -40.37 -15.58 -9.34
N GLN A 208 -41.03 -16.57 -8.74
CA GLN A 208 -41.29 -17.86 -9.38
C GLN A 208 -42.32 -17.73 -10.53
N THR A 209 -43.36 -16.89 -10.38
CA THR A 209 -44.31 -16.63 -11.48
C THR A 209 -43.72 -15.73 -12.56
N GLU A 210 -42.87 -14.76 -12.22
CA GLU A 210 -42.09 -13.95 -13.17
C GLU A 210 -41.15 -14.82 -14.01
N SER A 211 -40.41 -15.74 -13.39
CA SER A 211 -39.56 -16.71 -14.11
C SER A 211 -40.39 -17.57 -15.05
N LYS A 212 -41.48 -18.19 -14.56
CA LYS A 212 -42.38 -19.02 -15.39
C LYS A 212 -43.00 -18.22 -16.54
N LEU A 213 -43.34 -16.94 -16.32
CA LEU A 213 -43.87 -16.05 -17.36
C LEU A 213 -42.81 -15.73 -18.42
N LEU A 214 -41.55 -15.55 -18.03
CA LEU A 214 -40.43 -15.41 -18.97
C LEU A 214 -40.21 -16.70 -19.78
N ASP A 215 -40.28 -17.86 -19.13
CA ASP A 215 -40.16 -19.18 -19.79
C ASP A 215 -41.31 -19.40 -20.79
N PHE A 216 -42.56 -19.14 -20.41
CA PHE A 216 -43.70 -19.21 -21.33
C PHE A 216 -43.59 -18.18 -22.48
N LYS A 217 -43.09 -16.97 -22.22
CA LYS A 217 -42.82 -15.97 -23.26
C LYS A 217 -41.76 -16.46 -24.26
N ASN A 218 -40.72 -17.14 -23.77
CA ASN A 218 -39.69 -17.75 -24.60
C ASN A 218 -40.23 -18.94 -25.41
N GLN A 219 -41.05 -19.81 -24.81
CA GLN A 219 -41.74 -20.90 -25.50
C GLN A 219 -42.68 -20.38 -26.60
N CYS A 220 -43.51 -19.36 -26.31
CA CYS A 220 -44.38 -18.71 -27.30
C CYS A 220 -43.57 -18.06 -28.44
N SER A 221 -42.39 -17.50 -28.15
CA SER A 221 -41.47 -16.99 -29.18
C SER A 221 -40.94 -18.12 -30.07
N THR A 222 -40.50 -19.24 -29.49
CA THR A 222 -40.02 -20.43 -30.21
C THR A 222 -41.12 -21.04 -31.09
N LEU A 223 -42.30 -21.30 -30.53
CA LEU A 223 -43.47 -21.81 -31.26
C LEU A 223 -43.89 -20.87 -32.41
N LYS A 224 -43.79 -19.55 -32.23
CA LYS A 224 -44.03 -18.58 -33.31
C LYS A 224 -42.96 -18.63 -34.40
N GLN A 225 -41.70 -18.88 -34.05
CA GLN A 225 -40.64 -19.11 -35.05
C GLN A 225 -40.82 -20.43 -35.79
N GLU A 226 -41.26 -21.50 -35.11
CA GLU A 226 -41.56 -22.80 -35.71
C GLU A 226 -42.78 -22.74 -36.62
N LEU A 227 -43.84 -22.04 -36.22
CA LEU A 227 -44.98 -21.73 -37.08
C LEU A 227 -44.56 -20.95 -38.32
N ASN A 228 -43.68 -19.94 -38.20
CA ASN A 228 -43.13 -19.22 -39.34
C ASN A 228 -42.26 -20.12 -40.26
N LYS A 229 -41.50 -21.08 -39.70
CA LYS A 229 -40.74 -22.07 -40.49
C LYS A 229 -41.69 -23.01 -41.24
N ALA A 230 -42.73 -23.51 -40.57
CA ALA A 230 -43.75 -24.37 -41.17
C ALA A 230 -44.53 -23.65 -42.28
N GLN A 231 -44.92 -22.40 -42.06
CA GLN A 231 -45.55 -21.56 -43.09
C GLN A 231 -44.65 -21.34 -44.30
N LYS A 232 -43.34 -21.12 -44.11
CA LYS A 232 -42.37 -21.02 -45.22
C LYS A 232 -42.16 -22.34 -45.96
N ALA A 233 -42.13 -23.47 -45.25
CA ALA A 233 -42.05 -24.79 -45.88
C ALA A 233 -43.30 -25.08 -46.72
N LEU A 234 -44.49 -24.77 -46.19
CA LEU A 234 -45.76 -24.86 -46.93
C LEU A 234 -45.75 -23.91 -48.14
N GLN A 235 -45.27 -22.66 -48.00
CA GLN A 235 -45.17 -21.73 -49.12
C GLN A 235 -44.21 -22.22 -50.23
N ALA A 236 -43.14 -22.95 -49.89
CA ALA A 236 -42.25 -23.55 -50.90
C ALA A 236 -42.89 -24.72 -51.68
N GLU A 237 -43.78 -25.48 -51.03
CA GLU A 237 -44.57 -26.55 -51.69
C GLU A 237 -45.76 -26.01 -52.50
N VAL A 238 -46.42 -24.98 -51.98
CA VAL A 238 -47.61 -24.33 -52.56
C VAL A 238 -47.24 -23.30 -53.65
N GLY A 239 -46.04 -22.73 -53.58
CA GLY A 239 -45.54 -21.68 -54.45
C GLY A 239 -45.79 -20.27 -53.88
N ASP A 240 -44.85 -19.36 -54.15
CA ASP A 240 -44.74 -18.06 -53.45
C ASP A 240 -45.98 -17.17 -53.50
N ASN A 241 -46.82 -17.32 -54.54
CA ASN A 241 -47.96 -16.46 -54.85
C ASN A 241 -49.27 -16.80 -54.10
N VAL A 242 -49.23 -17.71 -53.12
CA VAL A 242 -50.44 -18.22 -52.45
C VAL A 242 -50.40 -17.94 -50.94
N ASN A 243 -51.39 -17.22 -50.45
CA ASN A 243 -51.57 -16.99 -49.02
C ASN A 243 -52.22 -18.21 -48.36
N VAL A 244 -51.52 -18.83 -47.41
CA VAL A 244 -51.96 -20.04 -46.68
C VAL A 244 -53.33 -19.86 -46.00
N GLN A 245 -53.67 -18.65 -45.54
CA GLN A 245 -54.99 -18.34 -44.97
C GLN A 245 -56.13 -18.47 -46.00
N THR A 246 -55.85 -18.19 -47.27
CA THR A 246 -56.85 -18.28 -48.35
C THR A 246 -57.13 -19.74 -48.75
N CYS A 247 -56.15 -20.63 -48.60
CA CYS A 247 -56.36 -22.08 -48.79
C CYS A 247 -57.17 -22.70 -47.64
N LEU A 248 -56.93 -22.29 -46.40
CA LEU A 248 -57.68 -22.77 -45.21
C LEU A 248 -59.17 -22.42 -45.29
N ASN A 249 -59.53 -21.29 -45.91
CA ASN A 249 -60.90 -20.82 -46.02
C ASN A 249 -61.72 -21.48 -47.14
N GLY A 250 -61.18 -22.51 -47.83
CA GLY A 250 -61.92 -23.41 -48.73
C GLY A 250 -62.42 -22.82 -50.05
N THR A 251 -62.36 -21.51 -50.26
CA THR A 251 -62.91 -20.81 -51.44
C THR A 251 -61.93 -20.66 -52.61
N SER A 252 -60.68 -21.13 -52.47
CA SER A 252 -59.69 -21.07 -53.55
C SER A 252 -59.80 -22.29 -54.49
N ASN A 253 -59.99 -22.06 -55.79
CA ASN A 253 -59.82 -23.07 -56.85
C ASN A 253 -58.34 -23.50 -57.06
N TRP A 254 -57.49 -23.33 -56.04
CA TRP A 254 -56.07 -23.61 -56.14
C TRP A 254 -55.80 -25.11 -56.06
N ARG A 255 -54.99 -25.62 -56.99
CA ARG A 255 -54.72 -27.05 -57.15
C ARG A 255 -53.27 -27.36 -56.80
N GLY A 256 -53.07 -28.28 -55.85
CA GLY A 256 -51.77 -28.58 -55.26
C GLY A 256 -50.66 -28.86 -56.28
N ARG A 257 -49.46 -28.32 -56.07
CA ARG A 257 -48.27 -28.56 -56.92
C ARG A 257 -48.05 -30.05 -57.19
N ALA A 258 -48.16 -30.90 -56.17
CA ALA A 258 -48.07 -32.35 -56.31
C ALA A 258 -49.16 -32.94 -57.23
N GLN A 259 -50.40 -32.43 -57.15
CA GLN A 259 -51.50 -32.85 -58.03
C GLN A 259 -51.36 -32.31 -59.47
N GLN A 260 -50.74 -31.14 -59.63
CA GLN A 260 -50.38 -30.56 -60.92
C GLN A 260 -49.24 -31.35 -61.59
N ILE A 261 -48.24 -31.78 -60.81
CA ILE A 261 -47.19 -32.71 -61.24
C ILE A 261 -47.80 -34.06 -61.63
N LEU A 262 -48.71 -34.64 -60.84
CA LEU A 262 -49.40 -35.89 -61.20
C LEU A 262 -50.22 -35.75 -62.50
N ALA A 263 -50.92 -34.62 -62.69
CA ALA A 263 -51.63 -34.35 -63.95
C ALA A 263 -50.68 -34.22 -65.15
N LEU A 264 -49.53 -33.56 -64.98
CA LEU A 264 -48.50 -33.45 -66.01
C LEU A 264 -47.79 -34.79 -66.29
N HIS A 265 -47.50 -35.60 -65.27
CA HIS A 265 -46.93 -36.94 -65.42
C HIS A 265 -47.89 -37.83 -66.21
N LYS A 266 -49.17 -37.89 -65.82
CA LYS A 266 -50.18 -38.62 -66.60
C LYS A 266 -50.27 -38.10 -68.04
N ARG A 267 -50.19 -36.78 -68.25
CA ARG A 267 -50.22 -36.21 -69.60
C ARG A 267 -48.97 -36.56 -70.44
N VAL A 268 -47.80 -36.64 -69.81
CA VAL A 268 -46.55 -37.11 -70.43
C VAL A 268 -46.61 -38.60 -70.73
N GLU A 269 -47.25 -39.40 -69.88
CA GLU A 269 -47.46 -40.84 -70.07
C GLU A 269 -48.45 -41.12 -71.21
N GLU A 270 -49.58 -40.39 -71.26
CA GLU A 270 -50.51 -40.35 -72.39
C GLU A 270 -49.78 -39.97 -73.70
N LEU A 271 -48.94 -38.92 -73.68
CA LEU A 271 -48.16 -38.49 -74.86
C LEU A 271 -47.05 -39.46 -75.26
N LYS A 272 -46.41 -40.16 -74.30
CA LYS A 272 -45.43 -41.22 -74.59
C LYS A 272 -46.10 -42.42 -75.26
N SER A 273 -47.23 -42.87 -74.74
CA SER A 273 -48.01 -43.96 -75.35
C SER A 273 -48.51 -43.59 -76.76
N GLN A 274 -48.87 -42.32 -76.99
CA GLN A 274 -49.18 -41.79 -78.33
C GLN A 274 -47.96 -41.76 -79.27
N LEU A 275 -46.75 -41.49 -78.75
CA LEU A 275 -45.52 -41.50 -79.55
C LEU A 275 -45.04 -42.92 -79.85
N GLU A 276 -45.11 -43.85 -78.89
CA GLU A 276 -44.79 -45.26 -79.08
C GLU A 276 -45.73 -45.92 -80.10
N SER A 277 -47.03 -45.57 -80.08
CA SER A 277 -47.99 -46.02 -81.10
C SER A 277 -47.84 -45.33 -82.46
N GLN A 278 -47.17 -44.17 -82.56
CA GLN A 278 -46.74 -43.60 -83.85
C GLN A 278 -45.43 -44.20 -84.38
N ASN A 279 -44.54 -44.68 -83.51
CA ASN A 279 -43.21 -45.20 -83.92
C ASN A 279 -43.23 -46.60 -84.55
N VAL A 280 -44.35 -47.34 -84.52
CA VAL A 280 -44.45 -48.71 -85.09
C VAL A 280 -44.69 -48.73 -86.63
N SER A 281 -44.55 -47.59 -87.31
CA SER A 281 -44.79 -47.44 -88.75
C SER A 281 -43.83 -46.42 -89.39
N GLY A 282 -42.51 -46.67 -89.31
CA GLY A 282 -41.50 -45.73 -89.82
C GLY A 282 -40.06 -46.21 -89.77
N GLU A 283 -39.81 -47.52 -89.88
CA GLU A 283 -38.45 -48.06 -89.92
C GLU A 283 -37.90 -48.00 -91.36
N GLY A 284 -36.83 -47.22 -91.57
CA GLY A 284 -36.17 -47.07 -92.87
C GLY A 284 -35.07 -46.01 -92.82
N ASP A 285 -33.88 -46.38 -93.29
CA ASP A 285 -32.71 -45.49 -93.38
C ASP A 285 -32.99 -44.25 -94.24
N ILE A 286 -32.34 -43.13 -93.90
CA ILE A 286 -31.65 -42.31 -94.90
C ILE A 286 -30.50 -41.51 -94.25
N TYR A 287 -29.42 -41.42 -95.01
CA TYR A 287 -28.18 -40.75 -94.65
C TYR A 287 -28.30 -39.22 -94.74
N ASP A 288 -27.23 -38.55 -94.31
CA ASP A 288 -26.88 -37.14 -94.56
C ASP A 288 -27.58 -36.46 -95.75
N LEU A 289 -28.25 -35.32 -95.50
CA LEU A 289 -27.90 -34.08 -96.21
C LEU A 289 -28.40 -32.80 -95.50
N THR A 290 -27.69 -31.71 -95.77
CA THR A 290 -27.89 -30.34 -95.30
C THR A 290 -29.29 -29.75 -95.53
N GLY A 291 -29.86 -29.06 -94.52
CA GLY A 291 -31.10 -28.27 -94.64
C GLY A 291 -31.05 -26.94 -93.88
N ASP A 292 -30.59 -25.87 -94.53
CA ASP A 292 -30.35 -24.56 -93.89
C ASP A 292 -31.61 -23.71 -93.76
N SER A 293 -32.46 -24.03 -92.77
CA SER A 293 -33.61 -23.17 -92.40
C SER A 293 -33.97 -23.20 -90.90
N THR A 294 -33.03 -23.60 -90.03
CA THR A 294 -33.21 -23.53 -88.56
C THR A 294 -32.04 -22.90 -87.80
N SER A 295 -31.00 -22.44 -88.51
CA SER A 295 -29.71 -22.02 -87.94
C SER A 295 -29.84 -20.93 -86.86
N ALA A 296 -30.55 -19.83 -87.13
CA ALA A 296 -30.70 -18.72 -86.18
C ALA A 296 -31.37 -19.11 -84.85
N ARG A 297 -32.37 -20.01 -84.88
CA ARG A 297 -33.11 -20.45 -83.67
C ARG A 297 -32.32 -21.47 -82.84
N ARG A 298 -31.46 -22.29 -83.47
CA ARG A 298 -30.53 -23.17 -82.74
C ARG A 298 -29.37 -22.36 -82.15
N LYS A 299 -28.78 -21.44 -82.93
CA LYS A 299 -27.65 -20.60 -82.49
C LYS A 299 -28.00 -19.78 -81.25
N THR A 300 -29.13 -19.06 -81.28
CA THR A 300 -29.64 -18.31 -80.12
C THR A 300 -29.98 -19.18 -78.89
N ALA A 301 -30.29 -20.47 -79.06
CA ALA A 301 -30.46 -21.38 -77.92
C ALA A 301 -29.11 -21.80 -77.31
N VAL A 302 -28.12 -22.13 -78.15
CA VAL A 302 -26.74 -22.47 -77.72
C VAL A 302 -26.05 -21.27 -77.06
N ASP A 303 -26.25 -20.07 -77.59
CA ASP A 303 -25.68 -18.84 -77.00
C ASP A 303 -26.26 -18.55 -75.61
N ARG A 304 -27.58 -18.74 -75.41
CA ARG A 304 -28.22 -18.67 -74.09
C ARG A 304 -27.70 -19.74 -73.12
N GLN A 305 -27.47 -20.96 -73.59
CA GLN A 305 -26.88 -22.03 -72.76
C GLN A 305 -25.45 -21.68 -72.33
N ARG A 306 -24.64 -21.11 -73.24
CA ARG A 306 -23.28 -20.60 -72.94
C ARG A 306 -23.27 -19.37 -72.02
N GLU A 307 -24.34 -18.59 -71.99
CA GLU A 307 -24.51 -17.49 -71.05
C GLU A 307 -24.91 -18.00 -69.66
N GLN A 308 -25.86 -18.95 -69.59
CA GLN A 308 -26.24 -19.64 -68.35
C GLN A 308 -25.06 -20.39 -67.71
N GLN A 309 -24.25 -21.11 -68.50
CA GLN A 309 -23.03 -21.74 -68.00
C GLN A 309 -22.06 -20.72 -67.40
N ARG A 310 -21.76 -19.62 -68.11
CA ARG A 310 -20.89 -18.54 -67.58
C ARG A 310 -21.46 -17.86 -66.33
N LYS A 311 -22.79 -17.75 -66.21
CA LYS A 311 -23.45 -17.26 -64.99
C LYS A 311 -23.25 -18.22 -63.82
N ILE A 312 -23.47 -19.53 -64.02
CA ILE A 312 -23.27 -20.57 -62.99
C ILE A 312 -21.78 -20.69 -62.59
N GLU A 313 -20.86 -20.61 -63.54
CA GLU A 313 -19.41 -20.61 -63.27
C GLU A 313 -18.98 -19.38 -62.46
N LYS A 314 -19.53 -18.20 -62.81
CA LYS A 314 -19.32 -16.96 -62.05
C LYS A 314 -19.88 -17.08 -60.63
N GLU A 315 -21.14 -17.51 -60.48
CA GLU A 315 -21.79 -17.69 -59.16
C GLU A 315 -21.05 -18.73 -58.30
N ARG A 316 -20.57 -19.83 -58.89
CA ARG A 316 -19.72 -20.81 -58.20
C ARG A 316 -18.40 -20.20 -57.75
N LYS A 317 -17.76 -19.37 -58.59
CA LYS A 317 -16.51 -18.68 -58.23
C LYS A 317 -16.75 -17.65 -57.11
N GLU A 318 -17.79 -16.83 -57.21
CA GLU A 318 -18.15 -15.84 -56.19
C GLU A 318 -18.52 -16.50 -54.84
N ALA A 319 -19.21 -17.65 -54.88
CA ALA A 319 -19.46 -18.46 -53.67
C ALA A 319 -18.16 -19.03 -53.07
N GLN A 320 -17.25 -19.56 -53.89
CA GLN A 320 -15.95 -20.08 -53.44
C GLN A 320 -15.05 -18.97 -52.88
N GLU A 321 -15.05 -17.80 -53.50
CA GLU A 321 -14.29 -16.61 -53.07
C GLU A 321 -14.85 -16.06 -51.75
N LYS A 322 -16.18 -16.03 -51.59
CA LYS A 322 -16.84 -15.71 -50.32
C LYS A 322 -16.46 -16.71 -49.22
N GLN A 323 -16.52 -18.01 -49.49
CA GLN A 323 -16.15 -19.05 -48.52
C GLN A 323 -14.66 -18.94 -48.11
N ALA A 324 -13.77 -18.64 -49.05
CA ALA A 324 -12.35 -18.42 -48.76
C ALA A 324 -12.13 -17.16 -47.90
N ALA A 325 -12.87 -16.09 -48.15
CA ALA A 325 -12.84 -14.88 -47.32
C ALA A 325 -13.37 -15.15 -45.90
N GLU A 326 -14.48 -15.88 -45.78
CA GLU A 326 -15.10 -16.26 -44.50
C GLU A 326 -14.17 -17.15 -43.65
N MET A 327 -13.55 -18.17 -44.27
CA MET A 327 -12.51 -18.99 -43.64
C MET A 327 -11.33 -18.13 -43.14
N LYS A 328 -10.83 -17.20 -43.96
CA LYS A 328 -9.73 -16.30 -43.57
C LYS A 328 -10.11 -15.41 -42.39
N THR A 329 -11.33 -14.87 -42.34
CA THR A 329 -11.79 -14.09 -41.18
C THR A 329 -11.90 -14.94 -39.92
N LEU A 330 -12.37 -16.18 -40.03
CA LEU A 330 -12.45 -17.11 -38.89
C LEU A 330 -11.05 -17.53 -38.40
N GLU A 331 -10.06 -17.68 -39.27
CA GLU A 331 -8.66 -17.91 -38.89
C GLU A 331 -8.05 -16.70 -38.16
N GLU A 332 -8.31 -15.47 -38.63
CA GLU A 332 -7.86 -14.23 -37.98
C GLU A 332 -8.51 -14.05 -36.59
N GLU A 333 -9.81 -14.33 -36.47
CA GLU A 333 -10.54 -14.32 -35.18
C GLU A 333 -10.01 -15.39 -34.22
N ASN A 334 -9.80 -16.62 -34.70
CA ASN A 334 -9.27 -17.73 -33.90
C ASN A 334 -7.86 -17.42 -33.36
N ASN A 335 -7.01 -16.80 -34.18
CA ASN A 335 -5.69 -16.33 -33.75
C ASN A 335 -5.77 -15.15 -32.77
N SER A 336 -6.72 -14.22 -32.95
CA SER A 336 -7.01 -13.15 -31.98
C SER A 336 -7.48 -13.71 -30.63
N LEU A 337 -8.33 -14.73 -30.63
CA LEU A 337 -8.82 -15.41 -29.43
C LEU A 337 -7.70 -16.19 -28.71
N LYS A 338 -6.80 -16.87 -29.43
CA LYS A 338 -5.60 -17.50 -28.86
C LYS A 338 -4.72 -16.47 -28.15
N GLN A 339 -4.41 -15.34 -28.79
CA GLN A 339 -3.62 -14.27 -28.18
C GLN A 339 -4.27 -13.70 -26.91
N LYS A 340 -5.60 -13.48 -26.93
CA LYS A 340 -6.37 -13.04 -25.75
C LYS A 340 -6.33 -14.09 -24.62
N LEU A 341 -6.44 -15.38 -24.96
CA LEU A 341 -6.37 -16.49 -24.01
C LEU A 341 -4.97 -16.58 -23.36
N ASP A 342 -3.89 -16.50 -24.13
CA ASP A 342 -2.53 -16.62 -23.60
C ASP A 342 -2.08 -15.37 -22.83
N ALA A 343 -2.55 -14.18 -23.21
CA ALA A 343 -2.44 -12.98 -22.39
C ALA A 343 -3.19 -13.14 -21.05
N SER A 344 -4.39 -13.74 -21.06
CA SER A 344 -5.17 -14.02 -19.85
C SER A 344 -4.48 -15.07 -18.95
N LYS A 345 -3.95 -16.17 -19.51
CA LYS A 345 -3.13 -17.14 -18.77
C LYS A 345 -1.91 -16.48 -18.12
N THR A 346 -1.21 -15.62 -18.86
CA THR A 346 -0.02 -14.90 -18.37
C THR A 346 -0.39 -13.95 -17.24
N ARG A 347 -1.47 -13.16 -17.38
CA ARG A 347 -2.00 -12.31 -16.30
C ARG A 347 -2.37 -13.11 -15.05
N ASN A 348 -3.06 -14.23 -15.21
CA ASN A 348 -3.42 -15.12 -14.08
C ASN A 348 -2.18 -15.73 -13.40
N LYS A 349 -1.12 -16.06 -14.15
CA LYS A 349 0.16 -16.54 -13.59
C LYS A 349 0.86 -15.45 -12.77
N VAL A 350 0.86 -14.20 -13.24
CA VAL A 350 1.41 -13.04 -12.51
C VAL A 350 0.60 -12.79 -11.23
N LEU A 351 -0.73 -12.65 -11.33
CA LEU A 351 -1.62 -12.47 -10.17
C LEU A 351 -1.49 -13.61 -9.15
N SER A 352 -1.34 -14.86 -9.59
CA SER A 352 -1.12 -16.01 -8.70
C SER A 352 0.21 -15.91 -7.95
N ASN A 353 1.25 -15.34 -8.55
CA ASN A 353 2.53 -15.11 -7.89
C ASN A 353 2.48 -13.91 -6.93
N GLU A 354 1.80 -12.83 -7.30
CA GLU A 354 1.53 -11.68 -6.41
C GLU A 354 0.75 -12.12 -5.15
N VAL A 355 -0.30 -12.94 -5.32
CA VAL A 355 -1.06 -13.50 -4.19
C VAL A 355 -0.20 -14.41 -3.30
N LYS A 356 0.78 -15.12 -3.85
CA LYS A 356 1.74 -15.91 -3.04
C LYS A 356 2.70 -15.01 -2.27
N ALA A 357 3.27 -13.99 -2.92
CA ALA A 357 4.16 -13.01 -2.29
C ALA A 357 3.44 -12.26 -1.14
N ASN A 358 2.22 -11.79 -1.39
CA ASN A 358 1.41 -11.11 -0.37
C ASN A 358 1.06 -12.03 0.81
N LYS A 359 0.83 -13.34 0.57
CA LYS A 359 0.65 -14.33 1.65
C LYS A 359 1.93 -14.54 2.46
N GLN A 360 3.10 -14.57 1.82
CA GLN A 360 4.40 -14.67 2.51
C GLN A 360 4.70 -13.41 3.36
N GLN A 361 4.39 -12.22 2.82
CA GLN A 361 4.49 -10.96 3.57
C GLN A 361 3.55 -10.94 4.78
N LEU A 362 2.29 -11.34 4.60
CA LEU A 362 1.32 -11.46 5.69
C LEU A 362 1.77 -12.47 6.75
N GLN A 363 2.30 -13.63 6.36
CA GLN A 363 2.86 -14.61 7.29
C GLN A 363 4.06 -14.04 8.07
N THR A 364 4.92 -13.25 7.42
CA THR A 364 6.04 -12.57 8.08
C THR A 364 5.56 -11.52 9.09
N LEU A 365 4.48 -10.80 8.79
CA LEU A 365 3.87 -9.83 9.71
C LEU A 365 3.18 -10.52 10.90
N LEU A 366 2.52 -11.67 10.67
CA LEU A 366 1.94 -12.48 11.75
C LEU A 366 3.01 -13.03 12.70
N GLN A 367 4.15 -13.49 12.17
CA GLN A 367 5.30 -13.92 12.99
C GLN A 367 5.88 -12.77 13.82
N LYS A 368 5.97 -11.55 13.27
CA LYS A 368 6.36 -10.37 14.04
C LYS A 368 5.38 -10.08 15.17
N GLY A 369 4.08 -10.07 14.87
CA GLY A 369 3.04 -9.90 15.90
C GLY A 369 3.14 -10.93 17.03
N GLN A 370 3.44 -12.20 16.70
CA GLN A 370 3.68 -13.23 17.71
C GLN A 370 4.90 -12.94 18.59
N HIS A 371 6.01 -12.44 18.02
CA HIS A 371 7.18 -12.05 18.80
C HIS A 371 6.96 -10.76 19.61
N ASP A 372 6.16 -9.83 19.11
CA ASP A 372 5.74 -8.63 19.85
C ASP A 372 4.82 -9.02 21.03
N ASP A 373 3.90 -9.97 20.84
CA ASP A 373 3.06 -10.55 21.90
C ASP A 373 3.89 -11.31 22.95
N GLU A 374 4.87 -12.13 22.53
CA GLU A 374 5.83 -12.81 23.42
C GLU A 374 6.63 -11.81 24.28
N LEU A 375 7.07 -10.70 23.67
CA LEU A 375 7.77 -9.62 24.36
C LEU A 375 6.85 -8.87 25.34
N ILE A 376 5.60 -8.60 24.97
CA ILE A 376 4.59 -7.99 25.85
C ILE A 376 4.31 -8.91 27.04
N GLU A 377 4.16 -10.22 26.83
CA GLU A 377 3.93 -11.16 27.93
C GLU A 377 5.13 -11.22 28.89
N ALA A 378 6.37 -11.20 28.37
CA ALA A 378 7.58 -11.14 29.17
C ALA A 378 7.68 -9.85 30.00
N LEU A 379 7.38 -8.69 29.40
CA LEU A 379 7.36 -7.39 30.09
C LEU A 379 6.24 -7.31 31.13
N MET A 380 5.07 -7.88 30.86
CA MET A 380 3.98 -7.95 31.85
C MET A 380 4.35 -8.86 33.02
N LYS A 381 4.99 -10.02 32.78
CA LYS A 381 5.53 -10.89 33.85
C LYS A 381 6.53 -10.14 34.73
N GLN A 382 7.47 -9.41 34.13
CA GLN A 382 8.42 -8.57 34.88
C GLN A 382 7.71 -7.46 35.67
N GLN A 383 6.74 -6.76 35.08
CA GLN A 383 5.98 -5.72 35.78
C GLN A 383 5.20 -6.31 36.98
N THR A 384 4.59 -7.48 36.83
CA THR A 384 3.89 -8.18 37.92
C THR A 384 4.85 -8.60 39.03
N GLN A 385 6.02 -9.14 38.69
CA GLN A 385 7.06 -9.49 39.67
C GLN A 385 7.56 -8.27 40.44
N LEU A 386 7.82 -7.14 39.76
CA LEU A 386 8.26 -5.90 40.40
C LEU A 386 7.21 -5.32 41.34
N ARG A 387 5.91 -5.40 40.99
CA ARG A 387 4.81 -5.03 41.90
C ARG A 387 4.77 -5.94 43.12
N GLN A 388 4.86 -7.26 42.94
CA GLN A 388 4.84 -8.20 44.04
C GLN A 388 6.01 -7.98 45.02
N MET A 389 7.23 -7.72 44.52
CA MET A 389 8.35 -7.37 45.40
C MET A 389 8.14 -6.06 46.17
N LEU A 390 7.42 -5.08 45.60
CA LEU A 390 7.07 -3.83 46.28
C LEU A 390 5.98 -4.05 47.35
N ASP A 391 4.99 -4.88 47.07
CA ASP A 391 3.94 -5.28 48.02
C ASP A 391 4.53 -6.08 49.19
N ASP A 392 5.44 -7.02 48.92
CA ASP A 392 6.17 -7.78 49.94
C ASP A 392 7.12 -6.89 50.76
N ALA A 393 7.82 -5.93 50.13
CA ALA A 393 8.70 -4.99 50.82
C ALA A 393 7.93 -4.01 51.73
N THR A 394 6.81 -3.45 51.25
CA THR A 394 5.95 -2.56 52.06
C THR A 394 5.28 -3.32 53.20
N ARG A 395 4.89 -4.59 53.00
CA ARG A 395 4.42 -5.48 54.06
C ARG A 395 5.49 -5.76 55.11
N ALA A 396 6.71 -6.07 54.70
CA ALA A 396 7.84 -6.27 55.63
C ALA A 396 8.17 -4.99 56.41
N GLN A 397 8.12 -3.83 55.77
CA GLN A 397 8.28 -2.53 56.43
C GLN A 397 7.18 -2.28 57.48
N HIS A 398 5.91 -2.58 57.15
CA HIS A 398 4.80 -2.50 58.10
C HIS A 398 4.99 -3.43 59.30
N GLU A 399 5.48 -4.66 59.10
CA GLU A 399 5.73 -5.62 60.18
C GLU A 399 6.87 -5.14 61.12
N VAL A 400 7.94 -4.56 60.56
CA VAL A 400 9.01 -3.92 61.35
C VAL A 400 8.49 -2.71 62.13
N ILE A 401 7.64 -1.88 61.53
CA ILE A 401 7.00 -0.73 62.21
C ILE A 401 6.10 -1.22 63.34
N SER A 402 5.28 -2.25 63.14
CA SER A 402 4.41 -2.82 64.18
C SER A 402 5.23 -3.32 65.37
N LYS A 403 6.26 -4.15 65.13
CA LYS A 403 7.14 -4.68 66.19
C LYS A 403 7.91 -3.59 66.95
N ASN A 404 8.23 -2.47 66.30
CA ASN A 404 8.85 -1.32 66.96
C ASN A 404 7.82 -0.51 67.76
N GLN A 405 6.59 -0.37 67.26
CA GLN A 405 5.47 0.26 67.98
C GLN A 405 5.11 -0.54 69.24
N GLU A 406 5.03 -1.87 69.14
CA GLU A 406 4.79 -2.81 70.24
C GLU A 406 5.88 -2.70 71.33
N LYS A 407 7.17 -2.72 70.95
CA LYS A 407 8.28 -2.50 71.89
C LYS A 407 8.23 -1.12 72.55
N LEU A 408 7.79 -0.09 71.82
CA LEU A 408 7.67 1.25 72.36
C LEU A 408 6.53 1.34 73.39
N THR A 409 5.40 0.66 73.17
CA THR A 409 4.31 0.58 74.15
C THR A 409 4.67 -0.28 75.36
N GLU A 410 5.42 -1.38 75.18
CA GLU A 410 5.97 -2.18 76.28
C GLU A 410 6.94 -1.37 77.14
N MET A 411 7.89 -0.67 76.52
CA MET A 411 8.82 0.26 77.18
C MET A 411 8.08 1.37 77.95
N ALA A 412 7.03 1.94 77.37
CA ALA A 412 6.22 2.96 78.02
C ALA A 412 5.46 2.40 79.24
N ALA A 413 4.84 1.22 79.11
CA ALA A 413 4.14 0.55 80.21
C ALA A 413 5.09 0.17 81.36
N LYS A 414 6.30 -0.32 81.04
CA LYS A 414 7.34 -0.58 82.04
C LYS A 414 7.82 0.70 82.72
N THR A 415 8.07 1.77 81.95
CA THR A 415 8.44 3.08 82.50
C THR A 415 7.36 3.64 83.43
N GLN A 416 6.07 3.41 83.12
CA GLN A 416 4.96 3.76 84.00
C GLN A 416 4.95 2.93 85.30
N HIS A 417 5.23 1.63 85.22
CA HIS A 417 5.36 0.76 86.39
C HIS A 417 6.51 1.19 87.31
N ASP A 418 7.69 1.45 86.73
CA ASP A 418 8.88 1.91 87.47
C ASP A 418 8.63 3.28 88.12
N ASN A 419 7.94 4.20 87.44
CA ASN A 419 7.50 5.48 88.02
C ASN A 419 6.53 5.29 89.20
N ASN A 420 5.58 4.36 89.11
CA ASN A 420 4.65 4.05 90.20
C ASN A 420 5.41 3.50 91.43
N ILE A 421 6.41 2.62 91.22
CA ILE A 421 7.29 2.13 92.30
C ILE A 421 8.08 3.28 92.92
N VAL A 422 8.67 4.17 92.09
CA VAL A 422 9.39 5.36 92.58
C VAL A 422 8.49 6.29 93.39
N GLU A 423 7.20 6.43 93.03
CA GLU A 423 6.25 7.21 93.81
C GLU A 423 5.90 6.54 95.16
N GLN A 424 5.72 5.22 95.18
CA GLN A 424 5.54 4.46 96.43
C GLN A 424 6.76 4.57 97.35
N LEU A 425 7.97 4.42 96.81
CA LEU A 425 9.23 4.58 97.55
C LEU A 425 9.38 6.01 98.08
N LYS A 426 9.03 7.05 97.30
CA LYS A 426 9.02 8.44 97.78
C LYS A 426 8.07 8.65 98.95
N LYS A 427 6.87 8.07 98.93
CA LYS A 427 5.92 8.12 100.05
C LYS A 427 6.47 7.44 101.31
N ILE A 428 7.06 6.25 101.15
CA ILE A 428 7.72 5.52 102.25
C ILE A 428 8.89 6.32 102.83
N VAL A 429 9.73 6.94 101.99
CA VAL A 429 10.83 7.82 102.45
C VAL A 429 10.29 9.04 103.18
N GLN A 430 9.26 9.71 102.65
CA GLN A 430 8.62 10.86 103.30
C GLN A 430 8.03 10.51 104.68
N GLU A 431 7.38 9.35 104.82
CA GLU A 431 6.94 8.82 106.12
C GLU A 431 8.11 8.58 107.09
N LYS A 432 9.21 7.98 106.59
CA LYS A 432 10.39 7.67 107.40
C LYS A 432 11.10 8.94 107.84
N GLU A 433 11.26 9.93 106.96
CA GLU A 433 11.75 11.27 107.31
C GLU A 433 10.86 11.96 108.34
N GLY A 434 9.53 11.87 108.23
CA GLY A 434 8.60 12.41 109.22
C GLY A 434 8.80 11.77 110.59
N LYS A 435 8.97 10.44 110.63
CA LYS A 435 9.25 9.67 111.84
C LYS A 435 10.64 10.01 112.42
N VAL A 436 11.66 10.22 111.59
CA VAL A 436 12.98 10.70 112.02
C VAL A 436 12.88 12.11 112.62
N LYS A 437 12.25 13.07 111.94
CA LYS A 437 12.07 14.44 112.44
C LYS A 437 11.31 14.48 113.78
N HIS A 438 10.34 13.58 113.97
CA HIS A 438 9.63 13.45 115.24
C HIS A 438 10.53 12.92 116.37
N LEU A 439 11.33 11.88 116.11
CA LEU A 439 12.31 11.35 117.07
C LEU A 439 13.45 12.35 117.35
N GLU A 440 13.87 13.14 116.37
CA GLU A 440 14.83 14.23 116.55
C GLU A 440 14.28 15.34 117.45
N GLN A 441 12.99 15.70 117.30
CA GLN A 441 12.29 16.62 118.19
C GLN A 441 12.14 16.05 119.61
N GLU A 442 11.81 14.77 119.75
CA GLU A 442 11.74 14.09 121.06
C GLU A 442 13.12 14.06 121.74
N ILE A 443 14.18 13.68 121.02
CA ILE A 443 15.56 13.72 121.52
C ILE A 443 15.99 15.16 121.86
N HIS A 444 15.56 16.18 121.12
CA HIS A 444 15.84 17.57 121.43
C HIS A 444 15.11 18.03 122.71
N GLN A 445 13.83 17.67 122.86
CA GLN A 445 13.06 17.93 124.08
C GLN A 445 13.65 17.21 125.30
N LEU A 446 14.03 15.94 125.16
CA LEU A 446 14.72 15.18 126.20
C LEU A 446 16.08 15.79 126.55
N LYS A 447 16.82 16.34 125.58
CA LYS A 447 18.07 17.09 125.83
C LYS A 447 17.82 18.41 126.58
N LEU A 448 16.78 19.18 126.23
CA LEU A 448 16.39 20.37 127.00
C LEU A 448 16.00 19.99 128.44
N ASN A 449 15.12 18.99 128.60
CA ASN A 449 14.68 18.51 129.90
C ASN A 449 15.85 18.00 130.75
N HIS A 450 16.82 17.30 130.13
CA HIS A 450 18.04 16.86 130.80
C HIS A 450 18.91 18.05 131.20
N LEU A 451 19.21 18.98 130.29
CA LEU A 451 20.04 20.16 130.57
C LEU A 451 19.42 21.05 131.66
N GLN A 452 18.09 21.17 131.69
CA GLN A 452 17.34 21.86 132.75
C GLN A 452 17.43 21.13 134.10
N LYS A 453 17.50 19.79 134.09
CA LYS A 453 17.72 18.98 135.30
C LYS A 453 19.18 19.05 135.79
N THR A 454 20.16 19.05 134.88
CA THR A 454 21.59 19.28 135.18
C THR A 454 21.88 20.70 135.71
N GLN A 455 20.94 21.64 135.58
CA GLN A 455 21.02 22.96 136.22
C GLN A 455 20.41 23.00 137.64
N MET A 456 19.84 21.89 138.14
CA MET A 456 19.26 21.81 139.50
C MET A 456 20.06 20.91 140.48
N GLU A 457 20.98 20.08 139.99
CA GLU A 457 21.86 19.23 140.81
C GLU A 457 23.31 19.41 140.32
N GLY A 458 24.28 19.48 141.23
CA GLY A 458 25.68 19.76 140.87
C GLY A 458 26.70 19.05 141.76
N VAL A 459 27.99 19.32 141.45
CA VAL A 459 29.23 18.83 142.08
C VAL A 459 29.77 17.48 141.55
N ASP A 460 31.02 17.58 141.04
CA ASP A 460 32.11 16.59 140.84
C ASP A 460 31.85 15.07 140.78
N SER A 461 32.49 14.41 139.78
CA SER A 461 33.84 13.83 140.01
C SER A 461 34.58 13.40 138.73
N LEU A 462 35.90 13.26 138.85
CA LEU A 462 36.85 12.79 137.83
C LEU A 462 37.26 11.34 138.12
N PHE A 463 37.42 10.46 137.10
CA PHE A 463 38.65 9.65 136.92
C PHE A 463 38.78 8.88 135.59
N TYR A 464 39.97 8.28 135.40
CA TYR A 464 40.52 7.52 134.26
C TYR A 464 40.28 5.97 134.41
N PRO A 465 40.70 5.03 133.51
CA PRO A 465 41.69 5.12 132.40
C PRO A 465 41.44 4.36 131.06
N ARG A 466 42.45 4.52 130.18
CA ARG A 466 42.89 3.82 128.93
C ARG A 466 43.07 2.27 129.06
N PRO A 467 43.53 1.48 128.02
CA PRO A 467 43.83 1.78 126.59
C PRO A 467 43.42 0.68 125.53
N ILE A 468 43.86 0.85 124.26
CA ILE A 468 44.17 -0.22 123.25
C ILE A 468 42.92 -0.92 122.61
N ARG A 469 42.82 -1.33 121.33
CA ARG A 469 43.61 -1.33 120.05
C ARG A 469 42.59 -1.51 118.87
N GLN A 470 42.81 -1.48 117.54
CA GLN A 470 43.96 -1.40 116.61
C GLN A 470 43.67 -0.44 115.42
N GLN A 471 44.64 -0.28 114.51
CA GLN A 471 44.57 0.23 113.12
C GLN A 471 45.79 -0.33 112.34
N PRO A 472 46.11 0.00 111.06
CA PRO A 472 45.56 0.96 110.08
C PRO A 472 44.70 0.26 108.99
N SER A 473 44.55 0.62 107.71
CA SER A 473 45.12 1.61 106.75
C SER A 473 44.15 1.83 105.57
N GLY A 474 44.31 2.81 104.65
CA GLY A 474 45.40 3.77 104.43
C GLY A 474 44.96 5.10 103.75
N ILE A 475 45.93 5.90 103.29
CA ILE A 475 45.91 7.36 102.98
C ILE A 475 46.49 7.56 101.54
N PRO A 476 46.35 8.69 100.77
CA PRO A 476 45.66 10.01 100.93
C PRO A 476 44.49 10.21 99.90
N VAL A 477 43.62 11.23 99.89
CA VAL A 477 43.67 12.72 100.01
C VAL A 477 44.28 13.49 98.81
N ARG A 478 43.45 14.19 98.01
CA ARG A 478 43.66 15.62 97.63
C ARG A 478 42.38 16.34 97.13
N GLN A 479 42.42 17.67 97.25
CA GLN A 479 41.39 18.71 97.15
C GLN A 479 40.87 19.07 95.74
N GLN A 480 39.59 19.50 95.73
CA GLN A 480 39.02 20.74 95.13
C GLN A 480 38.92 21.00 93.59
N SER A 481 37.70 21.45 93.25
CA SER A 481 37.32 22.63 92.44
C SER A 481 37.41 22.67 90.90
N THR A 482 36.22 22.98 90.34
CA THR A 482 35.91 23.96 89.26
C THR A 482 36.15 23.65 87.76
N LEU A 483 35.06 23.91 87.02
CA LEU A 483 34.96 24.54 85.68
C LEU A 483 35.29 23.77 84.38
N SER A 484 34.20 23.56 83.62
CA SER A 484 34.04 24.01 82.21
C SER A 484 34.47 23.14 81.01
N SER A 485 33.74 23.36 79.92
CA SER A 485 34.10 23.31 78.49
C SER A 485 33.73 22.09 77.60
N ARG A 486 33.35 22.47 76.37
CA ARG A 486 32.96 21.73 75.15
C ARG A 486 34.23 21.47 74.30
N PRO A 487 34.26 20.54 73.31
CA PRO A 487 33.68 20.72 71.96
C PRO A 487 32.92 19.45 71.46
N SER A 488 32.27 19.30 70.28
CA SER A 488 32.32 19.85 68.90
C SER A 488 33.40 19.29 67.94
N THR A 489 33.23 19.10 66.61
CA THR A 489 32.06 19.00 65.68
C THR A 489 32.54 18.55 64.24
N ALA A 490 31.83 17.62 63.57
CA ALA A 490 31.69 17.36 62.10
C ALA A 490 32.87 16.93 61.16
N GLY A 491 32.49 16.43 59.96
CA GLY A 491 33.30 15.95 58.81
C GLY A 491 32.90 14.52 58.38
N ASN A 492 32.14 14.19 57.31
CA ASN A 492 32.19 14.49 55.85
C ASN A 492 33.46 13.93 55.15
N ASP A 493 33.46 13.17 54.03
CA ASP A 493 32.44 12.48 53.18
C ASP A 493 33.13 11.23 52.51
N ILE A 494 32.76 10.51 51.41
CA ILE A 494 31.78 10.67 50.31
C ILE A 494 31.46 9.34 49.55
N VAL A 495 30.19 9.16 49.13
CA VAL A 495 29.62 8.49 47.90
C VAL A 495 29.90 7.01 47.48
N GLU A 496 28.82 6.40 46.96
CA GLU A 496 28.65 5.33 45.93
C GLU A 496 28.27 3.85 46.24
N LEU A 497 27.62 3.27 45.22
CA LEU A 497 26.97 1.95 45.09
C LEU A 497 28.02 0.88 44.63
N GLU A 498 27.75 -0.41 44.39
CA GLU A 498 26.50 -1.14 44.11
C GLU A 498 26.55 -2.64 44.49
N PHE A 499 25.37 -3.26 44.44
CA PHE A 499 25.00 -4.68 44.48
C PHE A 499 26.01 -5.74 43.99
N THR A 500 26.16 -6.84 44.75
CA THR A 500 26.01 -8.21 44.21
C THR A 500 25.74 -9.27 45.29
N VAL A 501 25.21 -10.42 44.87
CA VAL A 501 24.76 -11.56 45.70
C VAL A 501 25.92 -12.50 46.06
N ASP A 502 25.85 -13.22 47.19
CA ASP A 502 25.47 -14.66 47.17
C ASP A 502 25.16 -15.29 48.56
N SER A 503 24.34 -16.35 48.51
CA SER A 503 24.24 -17.56 49.36
C SER A 503 24.65 -17.56 50.85
N ALA A 504 23.64 -17.71 51.73
CA ALA A 504 23.76 -18.52 52.96
C ALA A 504 22.39 -18.94 53.55
N THR A 505 21.94 -20.19 53.34
CA THR A 505 21.02 -20.91 54.26
C THR A 505 21.04 -22.43 54.03
N PRO A 506 21.30 -23.25 55.07
CA PRO A 506 20.76 -24.59 55.22
C PRO A 506 19.51 -24.59 56.11
N THR A 507 18.56 -25.49 55.85
CA THR A 507 17.33 -25.67 56.65
C THR A 507 17.57 -26.50 57.92
N PRO A 508 16.60 -26.52 58.86
CA PRO A 508 16.00 -27.83 59.13
C PRO A 508 14.47 -27.84 59.39
N GLN A 509 13.79 -28.83 58.79
CA GLN A 509 12.78 -29.75 59.39
C GLN A 509 11.57 -29.21 60.22
N SER A 510 10.39 -29.85 60.25
CA SER A 510 9.76 -30.93 59.45
C SER A 510 8.34 -31.22 59.97
N ARG A 511 7.38 -31.60 59.11
CA ARG A 511 6.54 -32.84 59.20
C ARG A 511 5.22 -32.79 58.39
N LEU A 512 4.98 -33.85 57.58
CA LEU A 512 3.70 -34.61 57.32
C LEU A 512 2.46 -33.81 56.81
N SER A 513 1.52 -34.29 55.98
CA SER A 513 1.26 -35.49 55.14
C SER A 513 0.02 -35.19 54.23
N GLU A 514 -0.54 -36.00 53.30
CA GLU A 514 -0.29 -37.40 52.90
C GLU A 514 -0.40 -37.66 51.36
N ARG A 515 -1.54 -38.13 50.80
CA ARG A 515 -1.62 -38.75 49.44
C ARG A 515 -3.04 -38.61 48.75
N PRO A 516 -3.38 -39.32 47.63
CA PRO A 516 -3.65 -38.84 46.24
C PRO A 516 -5.18 -38.85 45.86
N PRO A 517 -5.70 -39.01 44.58
CA PRO A 517 -5.08 -39.15 43.24
C PRO A 517 -5.78 -38.49 41.99
N SER A 518 -5.16 -38.73 40.81
CA SER A 518 -5.71 -38.86 39.43
C SER A 518 -5.85 -37.61 38.52
N GLY A 519 -5.67 -37.69 37.19
CA GLY A 519 -5.15 -38.80 36.36
C GLY A 519 -5.12 -38.53 34.83
N LYS A 520 -4.20 -39.22 34.11
CA LYS A 520 -4.13 -39.55 32.65
C LYS A 520 -5.10 -38.83 31.67
N SER A 521 -4.65 -37.97 30.74
CA SER A 521 -3.94 -38.22 29.45
C SER A 521 -4.77 -38.84 28.30
N THR A 522 -4.81 -38.21 27.10
CA THR A 522 -4.57 -38.79 25.74
C THR A 522 -4.94 -37.85 24.57
N SER A 523 -4.24 -38.00 23.42
CA SER A 523 -4.66 -37.83 21.99
C SER A 523 -5.83 -36.88 21.63
N VAL A 524 -5.70 -35.87 20.76
CA VAL A 524 -5.29 -35.92 19.32
C VAL A 524 -6.12 -36.91 18.50
N GLY A 525 -7.08 -36.40 17.72
CA GLY A 525 -7.81 -37.16 16.69
C GLY A 525 -8.13 -36.26 15.50
N GLU A 526 -7.92 -36.76 14.29
CA GLU A 526 -8.17 -36.02 13.04
C GLU A 526 -9.62 -36.16 12.59
N SER A 527 -10.26 -35.06 12.16
CA SER A 527 -11.24 -35.14 11.06
C SER A 527 -11.50 -33.78 10.39
N GLN A 528 -11.40 -33.83 9.06
CA GLN A 528 -11.80 -32.85 8.05
C GLN A 528 -13.14 -32.14 8.30
N GLY A 529 -13.30 -30.90 7.81
CA GLY A 529 -14.62 -30.27 7.64
C GLY A 529 -14.59 -28.81 7.18
N ALA A 530 -15.41 -28.47 6.18
CA ALA A 530 -15.85 -27.09 5.90
C ALA A 530 -16.72 -26.60 7.09
N GLY A 531 -16.95 -25.30 7.35
CA GLY A 531 -16.89 -24.12 6.48
C GLY A 531 -18.25 -23.41 6.56
N ASP A 532 -18.26 -22.08 6.43
CA ASP A 532 -19.40 -21.18 6.71
C ASP A 532 -19.97 -21.22 8.15
N LEU A 533 -19.60 -20.19 8.93
CA LEU A 533 -20.34 -19.76 10.12
C LEU A 533 -21.07 -18.44 9.80
N SER A 534 -22.38 -18.51 9.57
CA SER A 534 -23.26 -17.35 9.65
C SER A 534 -24.02 -17.39 10.98
N TRP A 535 -24.00 -16.27 11.71
CA TRP A 535 -24.38 -16.26 13.13
C TRP A 535 -25.84 -15.82 13.28
N ALA A 536 -26.70 -16.74 13.73
CA ALA A 536 -28.11 -16.46 14.04
C ALA A 536 -28.41 -16.78 15.53
N PRO A 537 -29.12 -15.91 16.28
CA PRO A 537 -29.40 -16.12 17.70
C PRO A 537 -30.54 -17.13 17.94
N PRO A 538 -30.56 -17.82 19.10
CA PRO A 538 -31.43 -18.97 19.31
C PRO A 538 -32.85 -18.62 19.80
N SER A 539 -33.86 -19.19 19.15
CA SER A 539 -35.25 -19.17 19.64
C SER A 539 -35.40 -19.95 20.94
N ARG A 540 -35.90 -19.30 22.00
CA ARG A 540 -36.29 -19.99 23.25
C ARG A 540 -37.66 -20.65 23.10
N LYS A 541 -37.82 -21.85 23.68
CA LYS A 541 -39.09 -22.59 23.70
C LYS A 541 -40.11 -21.92 24.64
N SER A 542 -41.38 -22.08 24.29
CA SER A 542 -42.52 -21.61 25.08
C SER A 542 -42.67 -22.36 26.40
N ASN A 543 -43.21 -21.67 27.42
CA ASN A 543 -43.96 -22.30 28.50
C ASN A 543 -44.96 -21.30 29.11
N SER A 544 -46.07 -21.75 29.67
CA SER A 544 -47.30 -20.95 29.76
C SER A 544 -47.79 -20.59 31.17
N ARG A 545 -48.08 -19.30 31.43
CA ARG A 545 -49.28 -18.80 32.13
C ARG A 545 -49.32 -17.25 32.16
N PRO A 546 -50.50 -16.60 32.28
CA PRO A 546 -50.64 -15.15 32.37
C PRO A 546 -50.45 -14.64 33.81
N PRO A 547 -50.22 -13.32 33.99
CA PRO A 547 -51.30 -12.51 34.55
C PRO A 547 -51.48 -11.11 33.93
N SER A 548 -52.65 -10.53 34.21
CA SER A 548 -53.09 -9.13 34.02
C SER A 548 -52.00 -8.04 33.96
N GLY A 549 -51.89 -7.34 32.83
CA GLY A 549 -51.00 -6.18 32.65
C GLY A 549 -51.26 -5.26 31.45
N LEU A 550 -52.43 -5.37 30.81
CA LEU A 550 -52.69 -4.85 29.45
C LEU A 550 -52.32 -3.38 29.22
N ASN A 551 -52.65 -2.47 30.15
CA ASN A 551 -52.42 -1.03 29.95
C ASN A 551 -50.96 -0.59 30.02
N ASN A 552 -50.03 -1.42 30.51
CA ASN A 552 -48.62 -1.04 30.67
C ASN A 552 -47.72 -1.66 29.59
N VAL A 553 -48.09 -2.85 29.07
CA VAL A 553 -47.38 -3.50 27.95
C VAL A 553 -47.55 -2.69 26.66
N ASP A 554 -48.78 -2.30 26.32
CA ASP A 554 -49.05 -1.51 25.11
C ASP A 554 -48.37 -0.13 25.16
N ARG A 555 -48.22 0.45 26.36
CA ARG A 555 -47.49 1.71 26.56
C ARG A 555 -45.99 1.55 26.34
N GLN A 556 -45.39 0.45 26.79
CA GLN A 556 -43.99 0.15 26.52
C GLN A 556 -43.78 -0.12 25.02
N LEU A 557 -44.64 -0.94 24.41
CA LEU A 557 -44.61 -1.23 22.97
C LEU A 557 -44.70 0.05 22.12
N LEU A 558 -45.54 1.01 22.51
CA LEU A 558 -45.64 2.30 21.84
C LEU A 558 -44.36 3.14 21.97
N VAL A 559 -43.70 3.13 23.14
CA VAL A 559 -42.43 3.82 23.36
C VAL A 559 -41.30 3.16 22.57
N ASP A 560 -41.26 1.82 22.52
CA ASP A 560 -40.28 1.05 21.76
C ASP A 560 -40.47 1.29 20.24
N LEU A 561 -41.71 1.33 19.76
CA LEU A 561 -42.04 1.67 18.36
C LEU A 561 -41.66 3.13 18.03
N GLN A 562 -41.88 4.06 18.98
CA GLN A 562 -41.47 5.46 18.84
C GLN A 562 -39.93 5.59 18.80
N HIS A 563 -39.22 4.80 19.60
CA HIS A 563 -37.76 4.73 19.57
C HIS A 563 -37.26 4.20 18.22
N GLN A 564 -37.80 3.08 17.73
CA GLN A 564 -37.45 2.50 16.44
C GLN A 564 -37.76 3.46 15.26
N CYS A 565 -38.88 4.19 15.31
CA CYS A 565 -39.17 5.25 14.36
C CYS A 565 -38.11 6.37 14.40
N GLN A 566 -37.64 6.77 15.59
CA GLN A 566 -36.61 7.78 15.75
C GLN A 566 -35.22 7.29 15.28
N GLU A 567 -34.89 6.01 15.48
CA GLU A 567 -33.69 5.38 14.91
C GLU A 567 -33.74 5.37 13.38
N HIS A 568 -34.87 5.01 12.77
CA HIS A 568 -35.03 5.06 11.31
C HIS A 568 -34.96 6.49 10.76
N VAL A 569 -35.53 7.50 11.44
CA VAL A 569 -35.44 8.91 11.05
C VAL A 569 -34.00 9.44 11.15
N THR A 570 -33.28 9.11 12.22
CA THR A 570 -31.87 9.52 12.38
C THR A 570 -30.95 8.81 11.38
N SER A 571 -31.13 7.50 11.17
CA SER A 571 -30.42 6.74 10.13
C SER A 571 -30.68 7.29 8.72
N ALA A 572 -31.92 7.65 8.39
CA ALA A 572 -32.26 8.27 7.11
C ALA A 572 -31.59 9.64 6.94
N LYS A 573 -31.53 10.46 7.99
CA LYS A 573 -30.87 11.77 7.92
C LYS A 573 -29.34 11.67 7.81
N VAL A 574 -28.71 10.67 8.43
CA VAL A 574 -27.28 10.37 8.22
C VAL A 574 -27.03 9.95 6.77
N ALA A 575 -27.81 9.00 6.24
CA ALA A 575 -27.69 8.55 4.86
C ALA A 575 -27.95 9.67 3.83
N GLU A 576 -28.82 10.65 4.13
CA GLU A 576 -29.01 11.83 3.29
C GLU A 576 -27.77 12.73 3.24
N VAL A 577 -27.11 12.97 4.39
CA VAL A 577 -25.86 13.76 4.46
C VAL A 577 -24.70 13.01 3.78
N GLU A 578 -24.61 11.69 3.94
CA GLU A 578 -23.63 10.87 3.20
C GLU A 578 -23.86 10.94 1.69
N ARG A 579 -25.12 10.86 1.23
CA ARG A 579 -25.49 11.05 -0.18
C ARG A 579 -25.08 12.43 -0.69
N GLU A 580 -25.29 13.50 0.09
CA GLU A 580 -24.87 14.86 -0.26
C GLU A 580 -23.34 14.98 -0.37
N LYS A 581 -22.59 14.40 0.58
CA LYS A 581 -21.12 14.37 0.52
C LYS A 581 -20.56 13.51 -0.61
N LEU A 582 -21.24 12.43 -0.98
CA LEU A 582 -20.90 11.65 -2.18
C LEU A 582 -21.18 12.44 -3.47
N MET A 583 -22.23 13.26 -3.53
CA MET A 583 -22.46 14.16 -4.67
C MET A 583 -21.39 15.26 -4.77
N GLU A 584 -20.98 15.87 -3.65
CA GLU A 584 -19.85 16.82 -3.61
C GLU A 584 -18.55 16.15 -4.11
N LEU A 585 -18.23 14.95 -3.63
CA LEU A 585 -17.04 14.20 -4.06
C LEU A 585 -17.10 13.88 -5.57
N VAL A 586 -18.25 13.47 -6.10
CA VAL A 586 -18.45 13.27 -7.54
C VAL A 586 -18.22 14.57 -8.30
N GLN A 587 -18.72 15.71 -7.83
CA GLN A 587 -18.52 17.01 -8.48
C GLN A 587 -17.03 17.44 -8.47
N VAL A 588 -16.30 17.20 -7.39
CA VAL A 588 -14.84 17.45 -7.31
C VAL A 588 -14.07 16.52 -8.26
N LEU A 589 -14.43 15.23 -8.33
CA LEU A 589 -13.83 14.28 -9.27
C LEU A 589 -14.12 14.62 -10.73
N GLN A 590 -15.35 15.08 -11.04
CA GLN A 590 -15.75 15.60 -12.34
C GLN A 590 -14.88 16.81 -12.73
N SER A 591 -14.75 17.78 -11.82
CA SER A 591 -13.95 18.99 -12.03
C SER A 591 -12.48 18.68 -12.27
N ARG A 592 -11.91 17.73 -11.50
CA ARG A 592 -10.53 17.26 -11.67
C ARG A 592 -10.33 16.49 -12.98
N LEU A 593 -11.33 15.74 -13.44
CA LEU A 593 -11.32 15.08 -14.74
C LEU A 593 -11.36 16.09 -15.89
N ASP A 594 -12.17 17.14 -15.78
CA ASP A 594 -12.25 18.20 -16.79
C ASP A 594 -10.97 19.06 -16.83
N GLU A 595 -10.33 19.32 -15.68
CA GLU A 595 -8.98 19.89 -15.64
C GLU A 595 -7.93 19.00 -16.31
N ALA A 596 -7.95 17.69 -16.05
CA ALA A 596 -7.02 16.74 -16.66
C ALA A 596 -7.24 16.65 -18.18
N ASN A 597 -8.50 16.63 -18.62
CA ASN A 597 -8.88 16.71 -20.04
C ASN A 597 -8.40 18.02 -20.67
N LYS A 598 -8.53 19.16 -19.98
CA LYS A 598 -8.01 20.45 -20.49
C LYS A 598 -6.50 20.40 -20.66
N LYS A 599 -5.75 20.01 -19.61
CA LYS A 599 -4.29 19.88 -19.66
C LYS A 599 -3.83 18.92 -20.78
N TYR A 600 -4.53 17.80 -20.96
CA TYR A 600 -4.29 16.87 -22.07
C TYR A 600 -4.52 17.52 -23.45
N ASN A 601 -5.62 18.25 -23.63
CA ASN A 601 -5.91 18.94 -24.89
C ASN A 601 -4.88 20.05 -25.18
N ASP A 602 -4.45 20.80 -24.16
CA ASP A 602 -3.43 21.85 -24.29
C ASP A 602 -2.08 21.25 -24.73
N CYS A 603 -1.64 20.15 -24.10
CA CYS A 603 -0.45 19.39 -24.53
C CYS A 603 -0.60 18.80 -25.95
N GLN A 604 -1.78 18.28 -26.32
CA GLN A 604 -2.04 17.78 -27.67
C GLN A 604 -1.98 18.91 -28.71
N ASN A 605 -2.52 20.09 -28.39
CA ASN A 605 -2.43 21.28 -29.22
C ASN A 605 -0.98 21.76 -29.40
N GLU A 606 -0.19 21.78 -28.32
CA GLU A 606 1.22 22.12 -28.42
C GLU A 606 1.99 21.10 -29.28
N LEU A 607 1.78 19.79 -29.09
CA LEU A 607 2.39 18.75 -29.93
C LEU A 607 2.06 18.95 -31.42
N ILE A 608 0.84 19.36 -31.75
CA ILE A 608 0.43 19.71 -33.13
C ILE A 608 1.17 20.97 -33.61
N GLN A 609 1.36 21.99 -32.78
CA GLN A 609 2.15 23.18 -33.12
C GLN A 609 3.62 22.85 -33.35
N GLN A 610 4.25 22.03 -32.48
CA GLN A 610 5.65 21.64 -32.62
C GLN A 610 5.84 20.77 -33.88
N ARG A 611 4.90 19.87 -34.21
CA ARG A 611 4.90 19.14 -35.49
C ARG A 611 4.80 20.07 -36.71
N ARG A 612 3.93 21.10 -36.68
CA ARG A 612 3.84 22.12 -37.75
C ARG A 612 5.14 22.92 -37.91
N LYS A 613 5.75 23.35 -36.80
CA LYS A 613 7.06 24.03 -36.80
C LYS A 613 8.14 23.13 -37.40
N ASN A 614 8.19 21.84 -37.03
CA ASN A 614 9.18 20.91 -37.55
C ASN A 614 9.02 20.70 -39.07
N VAL A 615 7.80 20.46 -39.57
CA VAL A 615 7.53 20.37 -41.03
C VAL A 615 7.93 21.66 -41.78
N GLN A 616 7.81 22.82 -41.14
CA GLN A 616 8.25 24.09 -41.73
C GLN A 616 9.78 24.24 -41.75
N LEU A 617 10.49 23.73 -40.73
CA LEU A 617 11.96 23.64 -40.69
C LEU A 617 12.51 22.59 -41.68
N GLU A 618 11.82 21.45 -41.84
CA GLU A 618 12.11 20.45 -42.89
C GLU A 618 11.93 21.06 -44.28
N LYS A 619 10.86 21.84 -44.50
CA LYS A 619 10.64 22.55 -45.78
C LYS A 619 11.71 23.62 -46.03
N GLN A 620 12.13 24.37 -45.02
CA GLN A 620 13.19 25.38 -45.13
C GLN A 620 14.57 24.75 -45.39
N SER A 621 14.94 23.73 -44.62
CA SER A 621 16.21 23.01 -44.80
C SER A 621 16.25 22.18 -46.09
N GLY A 622 15.11 21.62 -46.51
CA GLY A 622 14.94 21.01 -47.84
C GLY A 622 15.13 22.02 -48.97
N LYS A 623 14.58 23.24 -48.85
CA LYS A 623 14.82 24.31 -49.82
C LYS A 623 16.29 24.73 -49.83
N ALA A 624 16.91 24.97 -48.68
CA ALA A 624 18.32 25.33 -48.58
C ALA A 624 19.26 24.25 -49.18
N LYS A 625 18.91 22.96 -49.05
CA LYS A 625 19.63 21.83 -49.70
C LYS A 625 19.45 21.76 -51.22
N LEU A 626 18.43 22.41 -51.78
CA LEU A 626 18.22 22.53 -53.23
C LEU A 626 18.91 23.80 -53.77
N ASP A 627 18.70 24.94 -53.10
CA ASP A 627 19.32 26.22 -53.45
C ASP A 627 20.86 26.12 -53.36
N GLY A 628 21.38 25.39 -52.36
CA GLY A 628 22.81 25.07 -52.21
C GLY A 628 23.38 24.06 -53.21
N LYS A 629 22.62 23.65 -54.24
CA LYS A 629 23.06 22.71 -55.29
C LYS A 629 23.21 23.36 -56.68
N GLY A 630 23.12 24.68 -56.75
CA GLY A 630 23.30 25.47 -57.97
C GLY A 630 24.74 25.91 -58.25
N GLY A 631 25.66 24.97 -58.53
CA GLY A 631 27.02 25.33 -58.95
C GLY A 631 27.95 24.13 -59.20
N GLY A 632 28.60 24.10 -60.37
CA GLY A 632 29.59 23.08 -60.76
C GLY A 632 29.03 21.95 -61.63
N THR A 633 29.55 21.81 -62.86
CA THR A 633 29.10 20.83 -63.86
C THR A 633 30.15 19.75 -64.15
N SER A 634 29.66 18.61 -64.68
CA SER A 634 30.35 17.64 -65.56
C SER A 634 30.79 16.28 -64.96
N ALA A 635 31.24 15.40 -65.86
CA ALA A 635 31.82 14.05 -65.69
C ALA A 635 30.87 12.89 -65.29
N ARG A 636 30.23 12.30 -66.32
CA ARG A 636 29.70 10.92 -66.35
C ARG A 636 30.71 9.87 -65.80
N LYS A 637 30.21 8.81 -65.13
CA LYS A 637 30.54 7.41 -65.46
C LYS A 637 29.47 6.42 -64.98
N LYS A 638 29.59 5.13 -65.35
CA LYS A 638 28.48 4.17 -65.50
C LYS A 638 28.90 2.73 -65.14
N SER A 639 28.33 2.18 -64.05
CA SER A 639 28.32 0.75 -63.68
C SER A 639 27.42 0.59 -62.43
N THR A 640 26.29 -0.13 -62.41
CA THR A 640 25.99 -1.58 -62.59
C THR A 640 26.40 -2.49 -61.43
N ALA A 641 25.39 -3.14 -60.82
CA ALA A 641 25.46 -4.40 -60.04
C ALA A 641 26.17 -4.39 -58.66
N LYS A 642 25.99 -5.37 -57.76
CA LYS A 642 24.80 -6.18 -57.34
C LYS A 642 25.18 -7.05 -56.11
N SER A 643 24.29 -7.13 -55.10
CA SER A 643 24.16 -8.22 -54.10
C SER A 643 25.29 -8.57 -53.10
N SER A 644 24.87 -9.31 -52.05
CA SER A 644 25.59 -10.31 -51.23
C SER A 644 26.75 -9.90 -50.29
N LEU A 645 26.40 -9.76 -49.01
CA LEU A 645 26.75 -10.69 -47.91
C LEU A 645 28.05 -11.51 -48.01
N SER A 646 28.90 -11.44 -46.98
CA SER A 646 29.26 -12.57 -46.08
C SER A 646 30.32 -12.13 -45.04
N ALA A 647 30.69 -13.00 -44.10
CA ALA A 647 31.52 -12.67 -42.94
C ALA A 647 32.72 -13.62 -42.74
N SER A 648 33.83 -13.08 -42.24
CA SER A 648 34.91 -13.78 -41.48
C SER A 648 35.70 -12.70 -40.73
N VAL A 649 35.87 -12.76 -39.41
CA VAL A 649 36.71 -13.69 -38.63
C VAL A 649 38.21 -13.35 -38.71
N THR A 650 38.67 -12.69 -37.65
CA THR A 650 39.99 -12.77 -37.01
C THR A 650 41.27 -12.59 -37.87
N ALA A 651 41.88 -11.41 -37.74
CA ALA A 651 43.33 -11.25 -37.71
C ALA A 651 43.73 -10.02 -36.86
N MET A 652 44.70 -10.18 -35.95
CA MET A 652 45.50 -9.06 -35.42
C MET A 652 46.68 -8.82 -36.38
N PRO A 653 47.20 -7.59 -36.44
CA PRO A 653 48.56 -7.43 -35.92
C PRO A 653 48.75 -6.19 -35.03
N THR A 654 49.96 -6.09 -34.50
CA THR A 654 50.42 -5.19 -33.43
C THR A 654 50.79 -3.77 -33.89
N SER A 655 50.52 -2.80 -33.01
CA SER A 655 51.31 -1.58 -32.75
C SER A 655 51.95 -0.79 -33.90
N ASN A 656 51.47 0.44 -34.10
CA ASN A 656 52.34 1.62 -34.05
C ASN A 656 51.52 2.86 -33.65
N GLU A 657 52.18 3.90 -33.16
CA GLU A 657 51.54 5.12 -32.66
C GLU A 657 51.34 6.16 -33.78
N GLU A 658 50.11 6.66 -33.95
CA GLU A 658 49.83 7.98 -34.51
C GLU A 658 48.71 8.63 -33.68
N GLU A 659 48.90 9.88 -33.26
CA GLU A 659 47.93 10.60 -32.44
C GLU A 659 46.67 10.97 -33.25
N GLN A 660 45.47 10.62 -32.74
CA GLN A 660 44.20 11.10 -33.30
C GLN A 660 43.26 11.70 -32.25
N PRO A 661 42.45 12.72 -32.60
CA PRO A 661 41.73 13.58 -31.66
C PRO A 661 40.43 12.99 -31.07
N THR A 662 40.36 11.66 -30.89
CA THR A 662 39.15 10.94 -30.46
C THR A 662 38.78 11.15 -28.98
N THR A 663 39.71 11.62 -28.16
CA THR A 663 39.50 11.86 -26.73
C THR A 663 38.61 13.06 -26.44
N ILE A 664 38.68 14.13 -27.25
CA ILE A 664 37.94 15.38 -27.02
C ILE A 664 36.45 15.20 -27.32
N THR A 665 36.11 14.50 -28.42
CA THR A 665 34.72 14.21 -28.79
C THR A 665 34.04 13.33 -27.74
N ASN A 666 34.72 12.29 -27.25
CA ASN A 666 34.18 11.45 -26.16
C ASN A 666 33.96 12.24 -24.87
N VAL A 667 34.82 13.21 -24.54
CA VAL A 667 34.63 14.07 -23.36
C VAL A 667 33.45 15.03 -23.55
N GLU A 668 33.25 15.61 -24.73
CA GLU A 668 32.09 16.47 -25.00
C GLU A 668 30.77 15.67 -25.02
N GLU A 669 30.75 14.45 -25.58
CA GLU A 669 29.58 13.56 -25.57
C GLU A 669 29.24 13.03 -24.16
N LEU A 670 30.25 12.58 -23.39
CA LEU A 670 30.05 12.22 -21.99
C LEU A 670 29.56 13.40 -21.15
N GLN A 671 30.03 14.63 -21.43
CA GLN A 671 29.55 15.82 -20.73
C GLN A 671 28.08 16.13 -21.08
N ILE A 672 27.64 15.94 -22.32
CA ILE A 672 26.24 16.09 -22.73
C ILE A 672 25.36 15.03 -22.04
N ASN A 673 25.77 13.76 -22.06
CA ASN A 673 25.03 12.67 -21.43
C ASN A 673 24.92 12.86 -19.90
N LEU A 674 25.96 13.40 -19.25
CA LEU A 674 25.96 13.70 -17.82
C LEU A 674 25.05 14.90 -17.49
N GLU A 675 24.95 15.91 -18.37
CA GLU A 675 23.98 17.00 -18.22
C GLU A 675 22.53 16.48 -18.34
N ILE A 676 22.25 15.64 -19.34
CA ILE A 676 20.92 14.99 -19.50
C ILE A 676 20.54 14.16 -18.27
N GLN A 677 21.49 13.41 -17.69
CA GLN A 677 21.26 12.65 -16.46
C GLN A 677 21.05 13.54 -15.23
N ARG A 678 21.57 14.78 -15.21
CA ARG A 678 21.24 15.77 -14.16
C ARG A 678 19.81 16.27 -14.31
N ASP A 679 19.42 16.67 -15.51
CA ASP A 679 18.08 17.16 -15.82
C ASP A 679 17.01 16.09 -15.48
N GLU A 680 17.27 14.83 -15.83
CA GLU A 680 16.41 13.69 -15.47
C GLU A 680 16.34 13.48 -13.94
N ASN A 681 17.47 13.54 -13.23
CA ASN A 681 17.50 13.45 -11.77
C ASN A 681 16.80 14.62 -11.08
N GLU A 682 16.84 15.83 -11.64
CA GLU A 682 16.14 17.00 -11.12
C GLU A 682 14.63 16.89 -11.37
N ALA A 683 14.22 16.46 -12.57
CA ALA A 683 12.82 16.18 -12.88
C ALA A 683 12.22 15.07 -11.99
N LEU A 684 12.98 13.99 -11.74
CA LEU A 684 12.57 12.92 -10.82
C LEU A 684 12.45 13.41 -9.36
N LYS A 685 13.37 14.27 -8.89
CA LYS A 685 13.27 14.90 -7.56
C LYS A 685 12.06 15.82 -7.46
N ALA A 686 11.78 16.64 -8.46
CA ALA A 686 10.62 17.51 -8.51
C ALA A 686 9.30 16.71 -8.54
N ALA A 687 9.23 15.64 -9.33
CA ALA A 687 8.08 14.74 -9.37
C ALA A 687 7.87 14.01 -8.02
N LEU A 688 8.94 13.58 -7.36
CA LEU A 688 8.89 12.96 -6.04
C LEU A 688 8.40 13.96 -4.98
N GLN A 689 8.94 15.18 -4.94
CA GLN A 689 8.49 16.24 -4.03
C GLN A 689 7.02 16.63 -4.27
N SER A 690 6.59 16.74 -5.52
CA SER A 690 5.18 17.01 -5.86
C SER A 690 4.26 15.88 -5.40
N THR A 691 4.69 14.62 -5.53
CA THR A 691 3.95 13.44 -5.05
C THR A 691 3.88 13.38 -3.52
N LEU A 692 4.99 13.69 -2.85
CA LEU A 692 5.09 13.73 -1.39
C LEU A 692 4.16 14.81 -0.82
N LYS A 693 4.22 16.05 -1.35
CA LYS A 693 3.34 17.15 -0.96
C LYS A 693 1.85 16.83 -1.18
N ALA A 694 1.50 16.20 -2.29
CA ALA A 694 0.13 15.74 -2.52
C ALA A 694 -0.33 14.70 -1.47
N LYS A 695 0.58 13.84 -0.99
CA LYS A 695 0.28 12.88 0.09
C LYS A 695 0.19 13.52 1.47
N GLU A 696 0.95 14.58 1.74
CA GLU A 696 0.78 15.41 2.94
C GLU A 696 -0.56 16.14 2.93
N GLU A 697 -0.98 16.66 1.78
CA GLU A 697 -2.29 17.32 1.59
C GLU A 697 -3.46 16.32 1.74
N ASP A 698 -3.36 15.13 1.15
CA ASP A 698 -4.31 14.01 1.39
C ASP A 698 -4.42 13.69 2.89
N LEU A 699 -3.29 13.42 3.56
CA LEU A 699 -3.25 13.06 4.99
C LEU A 699 -3.81 14.16 5.89
N LYS A 700 -3.56 15.43 5.55
CA LYS A 700 -4.11 16.57 6.27
C LYS A 700 -5.63 16.60 6.18
N MET A 701 -6.21 16.39 4.99
CA MET A 701 -7.66 16.28 4.83
C MET A 701 -8.25 15.09 5.61
N TYR A 702 -7.60 13.92 5.58
CA TYR A 702 -8.04 12.76 6.38
C TYR A 702 -8.08 13.07 7.88
N ASN A 703 -7.05 13.72 8.42
CA ASN A 703 -7.03 14.13 9.83
C ASN A 703 -8.15 15.14 10.16
N THR A 704 -8.36 16.16 9.32
CA THR A 704 -9.45 17.13 9.51
C THR A 704 -10.82 16.46 9.50
N MET A 705 -11.09 15.56 8.54
CA MET A 705 -12.35 14.80 8.50
C MET A 705 -12.55 13.97 9.79
N ILE A 706 -11.52 13.25 10.25
CA ILE A 706 -11.58 12.45 11.49
C ILE A 706 -11.89 13.34 12.71
N GLU A 707 -11.32 14.53 12.80
CA GLU A 707 -11.57 15.47 13.90
C GLU A 707 -12.98 16.10 13.82
N GLU A 708 -13.51 16.34 12.63
CA GLU A 708 -14.88 16.82 12.44
C GLU A 708 -15.92 15.73 12.74
N THR A 709 -15.72 14.48 12.30
CA THR A 709 -16.55 13.34 12.70
C THR A 709 -16.55 13.16 14.23
N LYS A 710 -15.39 13.27 14.89
CA LYS A 710 -15.29 13.25 16.36
C LYS A 710 -16.08 14.38 17.02
N LYS A 711 -16.00 15.62 16.51
CA LYS A 711 -16.78 16.77 17.03
C LYS A 711 -18.29 16.52 16.91
N VAL A 712 -18.77 16.09 15.74
CA VAL A 712 -20.20 15.79 15.50
C VAL A 712 -20.69 14.66 16.40
N PHE A 713 -19.92 13.59 16.56
CA PHE A 713 -20.28 12.46 17.44
C PHE A 713 -20.34 12.88 18.92
N LEU A 714 -19.39 13.69 19.39
CA LEU A 714 -19.41 14.25 20.75
C LEU A 714 -20.57 15.23 20.97
N GLN A 715 -20.97 15.98 19.93
CA GLN A 715 -22.14 16.86 19.98
C GLN A 715 -23.45 16.07 20.04
N ALA A 716 -23.59 15.01 19.24
CA ALA A 716 -24.74 14.11 19.29
C ALA A 716 -24.86 13.41 20.65
N LEU A 717 -23.75 12.91 21.21
CA LEU A 717 -23.72 12.34 22.57
C LEU A 717 -24.09 13.36 23.66
N ARG A 718 -23.71 14.64 23.50
CA ARG A 718 -24.09 15.71 24.42
C ARG A 718 -25.59 16.02 24.33
N GLN A 719 -26.14 16.11 23.13
CA GLN A 719 -27.59 16.31 22.89
C GLN A 719 -28.40 15.13 23.44
N TYR A 720 -27.97 13.89 23.21
CA TYR A 720 -28.60 12.70 23.79
C TYR A 720 -28.65 12.76 25.32
N LYS A 721 -27.51 13.09 25.98
CA LYS A 721 -27.47 13.26 27.44
C LYS A 721 -28.32 14.42 27.95
N GLN A 722 -28.48 15.51 27.21
CA GLN A 722 -29.37 16.62 27.58
C GLN A 722 -30.85 16.23 27.45
N ASN A 723 -31.22 15.51 26.39
CA ASN A 723 -32.60 15.05 26.21
C ASN A 723 -33.01 14.02 27.27
N VAL A 724 -32.11 13.08 27.63
CA VAL A 724 -32.34 12.08 28.68
C VAL A 724 -32.34 12.70 30.10
N ALA A 725 -31.77 13.88 30.28
CA ALA A 725 -31.82 14.63 31.55
C ALA A 725 -32.96 15.68 31.60
N GLY A 726 -33.77 15.77 30.54
CA GLY A 726 -34.91 16.70 30.44
C GLY A 726 -36.28 16.04 30.60
N THR A 727 -36.30 14.76 31.00
CA THR A 727 -37.49 13.91 31.18
C THR A 727 -37.47 13.24 32.55
#